data_AF-A0A970KJS5-F1
#
_entry.id   AF-A0A970KJS5-F1
#
_cell.length_a   1.000
_cell.length_b   1.000
_cell.length_c   1.000
_cell.angle_alpha   90.00
_cell.angle_beta   90.00
_cell.angle_gamma   90.00
#
_symmetry.space_group_name_H-M   'P 1'
#
loop_
_entity.id
_entity.type
_entity.pdbx_description
1 polymer ?
#
loop_
_entity_poly.entity_id
_entity_poly.type
_entity_poly.pdbx_seq_one_letter_code
_entity_poly.pdbx_strand_id
1 'polypeptide(L)'
;MKQRLLLLLAAITLAAADIPAAPAASRLEADAVKAEQANNIERARTLYAQAAEQRMKDAEAIYLGKAKKSLDDLLDEALLDPGMEDGLESASSLSPAESQRAADAKAGILVTAANDYEKADKPASADKAFALALEVPKISDSARIDILHAISDVKLGRYDCAAAAANADKALALSKGNGELAGKRAESYRRLATARLEDGDVDGAVEARFAWAAEAVAAKQPLEPLRDFVNELLGGKHLDAALAACGRYAALATATAKDRHWACLKEAEIHRRRKDAPRALEAIDRALELRCDVTGALLAGFDIRRAIAGDDEAWKWFAAAIADVGANFSAGDMAALWSQYGYKAYLMFRPDQATRARDEIARLKKQQPSHYAGRWLHTIKAFDDFAKFPRAESEIKFPKDVTDFGVPFKAEVFAGDFGYDARDATECLQKAIDFDATTVILEASKSPWRISSVKLRSNINIVFEKGVVVLADEASQKGNAKYPMFEVKNVSNVAFIGRGDKPGDVYIGKYRDNEERRRMCHDYGGSGFAIEGAQNVVIRNVKVAECSVDGISLSSLGRLNSNIYVQDVILDGNYRQACSICNADGLYFKNVAFLNTSGGDPMCGIDLEPTYELEPNSNIYLFDCRFEGNVGGGLNFTSSSYYPVTLHAKRCDFGPHGNGAIVIFARCGVYMGANVKAPGRIIIEDSTIRGFADASPVRFSTASLFDVAFKNTQIIAEEARNPKNTALASPVLFKLDREFNLPEYTGDPSKEGDIVFENVTVKGFGKPFVRYFDTAGHYSVTKIRGEAVCDGEQIDVASFRHRGPDIGRVEIARFDAAQYLPPPETVAADAPDTAPNRFTLGWKVPWYVHTPGYVAIYGEGGTWKTRKLMKWKDIAGMKGKPVAFYVDDPEHTLRLGQGKGNEGDSFFFEVPAGGKTCTFKSFGEIELKNPKGEVAGSAAWGDGMKYFDVKPSSDAAEIWSIRIKSFANIKFFAPFSGIIAEKPEWLPRMKAVAK
;
A
#
# COMPACT_ATOMS: atom_id res chain seq x y z
N MET A 1 -8.34 -34.60 -63.28
CA MET A 1 -8.80 -33.19 -63.25
C MET A 1 -10.04 -33.00 -62.37
N LYS A 2 -11.16 -33.72 -62.57
CA LYS A 2 -12.36 -33.68 -61.68
C LYS A 2 -12.04 -33.80 -60.17
N GLN A 3 -11.11 -34.69 -59.80
CA GLN A 3 -10.71 -34.90 -58.40
C GLN A 3 -9.88 -33.74 -57.83
N ARG A 4 -9.07 -33.05 -58.66
CA ARG A 4 -8.33 -31.82 -58.27
C ARG A 4 -9.27 -30.62 -58.17
N LEU A 5 -10.29 -30.53 -59.03
CA LEU A 5 -11.30 -29.47 -58.98
C LEU A 5 -12.22 -29.63 -57.76
N LEU A 6 -12.62 -30.86 -57.41
CA LEU A 6 -13.35 -31.14 -56.16
C LEU A 6 -12.50 -30.86 -54.91
N LEU A 7 -11.20 -31.16 -54.91
CA LEU A 7 -10.28 -30.81 -53.82
C LEU A 7 -10.06 -29.29 -53.71
N LEU A 8 -10.06 -28.56 -54.83
CA LEU A 8 -9.92 -27.11 -54.86
C LEU A 8 -11.21 -26.39 -54.44
N LEU A 9 -12.38 -26.89 -54.87
CA LEU A 9 -13.68 -26.40 -54.42
C LEU A 9 -13.90 -26.72 -52.94
N ALA A 10 -13.58 -27.93 -52.47
CA ALA A 10 -13.62 -28.27 -51.05
C ALA A 10 -12.64 -27.39 -50.24
N ALA A 11 -11.48 -27.02 -50.79
CA ALA A 11 -10.55 -26.09 -50.13
C ALA A 11 -11.10 -24.65 -50.08
N ILE A 12 -11.89 -24.22 -51.06
CA ILE A 12 -12.54 -22.90 -51.09
C ILE A 12 -13.75 -22.85 -50.14
N THR A 13 -14.54 -23.93 -50.04
CA THR A 13 -15.60 -24.04 -49.01
C THR A 13 -15.04 -24.22 -47.60
N LEU A 14 -13.89 -24.90 -47.42
CA LEU A 14 -13.17 -24.91 -46.15
C LEU A 14 -12.54 -23.55 -45.81
N ALA A 15 -12.07 -22.77 -46.80
CA ALA A 15 -11.52 -21.42 -46.57
C ALA A 15 -12.58 -20.38 -46.14
N ALA A 16 -13.87 -20.63 -46.42
CA ALA A 16 -14.97 -19.81 -45.91
C ALA A 16 -15.27 -20.07 -44.41
N ALA A 17 -14.75 -21.15 -43.83
CA ALA A 17 -14.98 -21.53 -42.44
C ALA A 17 -13.84 -21.10 -41.48
N ASP A 18 -12.65 -20.76 -41.99
CA ASP A 18 -11.52 -20.22 -41.22
C ASP A 18 -11.01 -18.92 -41.87
N ILE A 19 -11.72 -17.81 -41.64
CA ILE A 19 -11.19 -16.46 -41.91
C ILE A 19 -10.52 -15.96 -40.62
N PRO A 20 -9.20 -16.17 -40.40
CA PRO A 20 -8.49 -15.43 -39.40
C PRO A 20 -8.56 -13.93 -39.76
N ALA A 21 -8.81 -13.08 -38.76
CA ALA A 21 -8.76 -11.63 -38.93
C ALA A 21 -7.56 -11.22 -39.80
N ALA A 22 -7.77 -10.38 -40.81
CA ALA A 22 -6.74 -10.06 -41.80
C ALA A 22 -5.45 -9.64 -41.07
N PRO A 23 -4.27 -10.17 -41.46
CA PRO A 23 -3.03 -9.99 -40.70
C PRO A 23 -2.64 -8.52 -40.50
N ALA A 24 -3.20 -7.58 -41.27
CA ALA A 24 -3.00 -6.14 -41.10
C ALA A 24 -3.70 -5.58 -39.85
N ALA A 25 -4.99 -5.88 -39.62
CA ALA A 25 -5.72 -5.36 -38.47
C ALA A 25 -5.18 -5.91 -37.14
N SER A 26 -4.86 -7.21 -37.09
CA SER A 26 -4.28 -7.85 -35.90
C SER A 26 -2.88 -7.32 -35.57
N ARG A 27 -2.08 -6.95 -36.58
CA ARG A 27 -0.77 -6.29 -36.37
C ARG A 27 -0.94 -4.89 -35.79
N LEU A 28 -1.88 -4.10 -36.33
CA LEU A 28 -2.18 -2.76 -35.82
C LEU A 28 -2.64 -2.81 -34.36
N GLU A 29 -3.50 -3.77 -34.01
CA GLU A 29 -3.93 -3.99 -32.63
C GLU A 29 -2.76 -4.38 -31.70
N ALA A 30 -1.89 -5.30 -32.14
CA ALA A 30 -0.71 -5.70 -31.35
C ALA A 30 0.27 -4.54 -31.13
N ASP A 31 0.44 -3.67 -32.13
CA ASP A 31 1.26 -2.47 -31.99
C ASP A 31 0.59 -1.40 -31.12
N ALA A 32 -0.74 -1.32 -31.12
CA ALA A 32 -1.50 -0.48 -30.19
C ALA A 32 -1.27 -0.94 -28.74
N VAL A 33 -1.34 -2.24 -28.46
CA VAL A 33 -1.05 -2.81 -27.12
C VAL A 33 0.37 -2.49 -26.66
N LYS A 34 1.37 -2.60 -27.55
CA LYS A 34 2.76 -2.20 -27.22
C LYS A 34 2.87 -0.71 -26.89
N ALA A 35 2.13 0.14 -27.60
CA ALA A 35 2.10 1.57 -27.32
C ALA A 35 1.46 1.88 -25.96
N GLU A 36 0.40 1.16 -25.57
CA GLU A 36 -0.18 1.27 -24.21
C GLU A 36 0.80 0.82 -23.13
N GLN A 37 1.50 -0.29 -23.32
CA GLN A 37 2.52 -0.79 -22.38
C GLN A 37 3.69 0.20 -22.22
N ALA A 38 3.98 0.98 -23.26
CA ALA A 38 4.95 2.08 -23.24
C ALA A 38 4.37 3.41 -22.74
N ASN A 39 3.12 3.42 -22.26
CA ASN A 39 2.37 4.58 -21.78
C ASN A 39 2.20 5.71 -22.82
N ASN A 40 2.19 5.36 -24.12
CA ASN A 40 1.96 6.28 -25.23
C ASN A 40 0.50 6.16 -25.75
N ILE A 41 -0.40 6.78 -24.99
CA ILE A 41 -1.86 6.62 -25.16
C ILE A 41 -2.38 7.18 -26.50
N GLU A 42 -1.83 8.29 -26.97
CA GLU A 42 -2.28 8.92 -28.24
C GLU A 42 -1.92 8.06 -29.46
N ARG A 43 -0.75 7.44 -29.44
CA ARG A 43 -0.33 6.48 -30.47
C ARG A 43 -1.18 5.21 -30.43
N ALA A 44 -1.46 4.69 -29.23
CA ALA A 44 -2.34 3.52 -29.07
C ALA A 44 -3.73 3.77 -29.65
N ARG A 45 -4.37 4.89 -29.29
CA ARG A 45 -5.69 5.28 -29.83
C ARG A 45 -5.71 5.37 -31.35
N THR A 46 -4.67 5.96 -31.94
CA THR A 46 -4.53 6.07 -33.39
C THR A 46 -4.46 4.69 -34.05
N LEU A 47 -3.67 3.77 -33.49
CA LEU A 47 -3.51 2.42 -34.01
C LEU A 47 -4.79 1.59 -33.86
N TYR A 48 -5.51 1.71 -32.74
CA TYR A 48 -6.82 1.09 -32.58
C TYR A 48 -7.85 1.60 -33.60
N ALA A 49 -7.88 2.91 -33.87
CA ALA A 49 -8.75 3.47 -34.90
C ALA A 49 -8.45 2.88 -36.29
N GLN A 50 -7.16 2.76 -36.65
CA GLN A 50 -6.74 2.15 -37.91
C GLN A 50 -7.10 0.67 -38.00
N ALA A 51 -6.92 -0.07 -36.90
CA ALA A 51 -7.30 -1.48 -36.82
C ALA A 51 -8.83 -1.66 -37.02
N ALA A 52 -9.63 -0.81 -36.38
CA ALA A 52 -11.08 -0.78 -36.52
C ALA A 52 -11.51 -0.49 -37.97
N GLU A 53 -10.93 0.54 -38.60
CA GLU A 53 -11.21 0.91 -39.98
C GLU A 53 -10.85 -0.21 -40.96
N GLN A 54 -9.75 -0.93 -40.72
CA GLN A 54 -9.38 -2.09 -41.52
C GLN A 54 -10.39 -3.23 -41.36
N ARG A 55 -10.83 -3.53 -40.13
CA ARG A 55 -11.86 -4.55 -39.86
C ARG A 55 -13.20 -4.23 -40.50
N MET A 56 -13.59 -2.95 -40.55
CA MET A 56 -14.80 -2.52 -41.27
C MET A 56 -14.72 -2.88 -42.77
N LYS A 57 -13.55 -2.64 -43.40
CA LYS A 57 -13.31 -3.01 -44.81
C LYS A 57 -13.29 -4.53 -45.00
N ASP A 58 -12.69 -5.26 -44.06
CA ASP A 58 -12.63 -6.72 -44.11
C ASP A 58 -14.04 -7.33 -44.01
N ALA A 59 -14.92 -6.78 -43.17
CA ALA A 59 -16.31 -7.21 -43.05
C ALA A 59 -17.15 -6.94 -44.32
N GLU A 60 -16.88 -5.84 -45.04
CA GLU A 60 -17.50 -5.57 -46.35
C GLU A 60 -17.07 -6.60 -47.41
N ALA A 61 -15.81 -7.04 -47.37
CA ALA A 61 -15.24 -7.98 -48.33
C ALA A 61 -15.83 -9.41 -48.25
N ILE A 62 -16.44 -9.80 -47.13
CA ILE A 62 -17.01 -11.15 -46.92
C ILE A 62 -18.23 -11.43 -47.82
N TYR A 63 -18.96 -10.39 -48.26
CA TYR A 63 -20.07 -10.54 -49.23
C TYR A 63 -19.77 -9.95 -50.61
N LEU A 64 -18.77 -9.07 -50.72
CA LEU A 64 -18.29 -8.54 -52.00
C LEU A 64 -17.37 -9.54 -52.70
N GLY A 65 -17.95 -10.61 -53.25
CA GLY A 65 -17.58 -11.18 -54.56
C GLY A 65 -16.11 -11.48 -54.89
N LYS A 66 -15.19 -11.65 -53.92
CA LYS A 66 -13.81 -12.07 -54.24
C LYS A 66 -13.70 -13.54 -54.62
N ALA A 67 -14.64 -14.38 -54.19
CA ALA A 67 -14.80 -15.73 -54.74
C ALA A 67 -15.23 -15.68 -56.21
N LYS A 68 -15.98 -14.65 -56.63
CA LYS A 68 -16.38 -14.46 -58.03
C LYS A 68 -15.21 -13.94 -58.87
N LYS A 69 -14.42 -13.01 -58.33
CA LYS A 69 -13.24 -12.47 -59.05
C LYS A 69 -12.15 -13.53 -59.27
N SER A 70 -11.86 -14.39 -58.29
CA SER A 70 -10.90 -15.49 -58.52
C SER A 70 -11.49 -16.62 -59.35
N LEU A 71 -12.81 -16.79 -59.38
CA LEU A 71 -13.48 -17.76 -60.24
C LEU A 71 -13.52 -17.27 -61.69
N ASP A 72 -13.79 -15.97 -61.92
CA ASP A 72 -13.70 -15.33 -63.23
C ASP A 72 -12.25 -15.36 -63.75
N ASP A 73 -11.25 -15.07 -62.90
CA ASP A 73 -9.83 -15.19 -63.26
C ASP A 73 -9.41 -16.66 -63.57
N LEU A 74 -10.02 -17.67 -62.92
CA LEU A 74 -9.79 -19.10 -63.18
C LEU A 74 -10.61 -19.63 -64.38
N LEU A 75 -11.76 -19.04 -64.66
CA LEU A 75 -12.62 -19.34 -65.82
C LEU A 75 -12.01 -18.75 -67.10
N ASP A 76 -11.37 -17.58 -67.01
CA ASP A 76 -10.58 -16.99 -68.10
C ASP A 76 -9.37 -17.88 -68.50
N GLU A 77 -8.81 -18.66 -67.56
CA GLU A 77 -7.80 -19.70 -67.87
C GLU A 77 -8.39 -21.03 -68.37
N ALA A 78 -9.69 -21.27 -68.18
CA ALA A 78 -10.36 -22.55 -68.48
C ALA A 78 -11.24 -22.54 -69.74
N LEU A 79 -11.27 -21.43 -70.50
CA LEU A 79 -11.95 -21.30 -71.79
C LEU A 79 -11.33 -22.19 -72.88
N LEU A 80 -11.51 -23.52 -72.79
CA LEU A 80 -11.31 -24.49 -73.89
C LEU A 80 -12.05 -25.83 -73.62
N ASP A 81 -13.33 -25.83 -73.19
CA ASP A 81 -14.21 -27.00 -73.40
C ASP A 81 -15.72 -26.66 -73.28
N PRO A 82 -16.57 -26.83 -74.32
CA PRO A 82 -17.99 -26.43 -74.30
C PRO A 82 -18.95 -27.33 -73.48
N GLY A 83 -18.45 -28.15 -72.55
CA GLY A 83 -19.24 -29.19 -71.86
C GLY A 83 -19.40 -29.03 -70.34
N MET A 84 -19.01 -27.89 -69.74
CA MET A 84 -18.94 -27.71 -68.28
C MET A 84 -19.92 -26.72 -67.67
N GLU A 85 -20.85 -26.12 -68.42
CA GLU A 85 -21.76 -25.10 -67.87
C GLU A 85 -22.78 -25.66 -66.85
N ASP A 86 -23.34 -26.85 -67.07
CA ASP A 86 -24.39 -27.41 -66.18
C ASP A 86 -23.86 -27.90 -64.81
N GLY A 87 -22.55 -28.09 -64.67
CA GLY A 87 -21.92 -28.57 -63.43
C GLY A 87 -21.51 -27.46 -62.45
N LEU A 88 -21.43 -26.20 -62.91
CA LEU A 88 -20.92 -25.06 -62.13
C LEU A 88 -22.03 -24.27 -61.43
N GLU A 89 -23.26 -24.28 -61.93
CA GLU A 89 -24.37 -23.57 -61.27
C GLU A 89 -24.72 -24.19 -59.91
N SER A 90 -24.60 -25.52 -59.75
CA SER A 90 -24.85 -26.19 -58.45
C SER A 90 -23.77 -25.95 -57.39
N ALA A 91 -22.58 -25.48 -57.79
CA ALA A 91 -21.46 -25.18 -56.90
C ALA A 91 -21.35 -23.71 -56.48
N SER A 92 -22.21 -22.84 -57.04
CA SER A 92 -22.18 -21.38 -56.84
C SER A 92 -22.96 -20.87 -55.62
N SER A 93 -23.70 -21.74 -54.93
CA SER A 93 -24.48 -21.36 -53.75
C SER A 93 -23.95 -22.04 -52.49
N LEU A 94 -23.51 -21.24 -51.52
CA LEU A 94 -23.18 -21.72 -50.17
C LEU A 94 -24.41 -22.46 -49.61
N SER A 95 -24.21 -23.62 -49.01
CA SER A 95 -25.30 -24.29 -48.27
C SER A 95 -25.87 -23.34 -47.22
N PRO A 96 -27.13 -23.54 -46.76
CA PRO A 96 -27.70 -22.71 -45.69
C PRO A 96 -26.80 -22.61 -44.46
N ALA A 97 -26.12 -23.69 -44.08
CA ALA A 97 -25.17 -23.71 -42.96
C ALA A 97 -23.86 -22.94 -43.24
N GLU A 98 -23.34 -22.97 -44.46
CA GLU A 98 -22.16 -22.19 -44.84
C GLU A 98 -22.47 -20.70 -44.98
N SER A 99 -23.65 -20.36 -45.52
CA SER A 99 -24.16 -18.99 -45.55
C SER A 99 -24.32 -18.41 -44.14
N GLN A 100 -24.81 -19.22 -43.21
CA GLN A 100 -24.98 -18.89 -41.80
C GLN A 100 -23.63 -18.65 -41.10
N ARG A 101 -22.63 -19.51 -41.35
CA ARG A 101 -21.27 -19.35 -40.80
C ARG A 101 -20.58 -18.09 -41.33
N ALA A 102 -20.72 -17.79 -42.62
CA ALA A 102 -20.16 -16.58 -43.20
C ALA A 102 -20.81 -15.29 -42.63
N ALA A 103 -22.12 -15.33 -42.39
CA ALA A 103 -22.84 -14.24 -41.72
C ALA A 103 -22.34 -14.04 -40.28
N ASP A 104 -22.19 -15.11 -39.51
CA ASP A 104 -21.69 -15.07 -38.13
C ASP A 104 -20.24 -14.53 -38.07
N ALA A 105 -19.37 -14.96 -38.98
CA ALA A 105 -17.99 -14.48 -39.08
C ALA A 105 -17.93 -12.97 -39.39
N LYS A 106 -18.77 -12.49 -40.33
CA LYS A 106 -18.87 -11.06 -40.64
C LYS A 106 -19.31 -10.26 -39.42
N ALA A 107 -20.32 -10.73 -38.69
CA ALA A 107 -20.79 -10.06 -37.49
C ALA A 107 -19.71 -10.02 -36.39
N GLY A 108 -18.94 -11.10 -36.22
CA GLY A 108 -17.81 -11.14 -35.27
C GLY A 108 -16.69 -10.14 -35.59
N ILE A 109 -16.38 -9.92 -36.88
CA ILE A 109 -15.41 -8.91 -37.30
C ILE A 109 -15.92 -7.50 -36.98
N LEU A 110 -17.22 -7.23 -37.21
CA LEU A 110 -17.84 -5.95 -36.89
C LEU A 110 -17.85 -5.68 -35.39
N VAL A 111 -18.09 -6.69 -34.55
CA VAL A 111 -17.97 -6.58 -33.08
C VAL A 111 -16.53 -6.25 -32.67
N THR A 112 -15.55 -6.89 -33.29
CA THR A 112 -14.13 -6.59 -33.02
C THR A 112 -13.78 -5.16 -33.42
N ALA A 113 -14.25 -4.70 -34.58
CA ALA A 113 -14.09 -3.30 -35.02
C ALA A 113 -14.72 -2.32 -34.03
N ALA A 114 -15.91 -2.64 -33.49
CA ALA A 114 -16.57 -1.81 -32.50
C ALA A 114 -15.75 -1.68 -31.20
N ASN A 115 -15.18 -2.79 -30.71
CA ASN A 115 -14.31 -2.77 -29.53
C ASN A 115 -13.02 -1.97 -29.74
N ASP A 116 -12.43 -2.02 -30.94
CA ASP A 116 -11.28 -1.18 -31.27
C ASP A 116 -11.65 0.31 -31.35
N TYR A 117 -12.83 0.63 -31.89
CA TYR A 117 -13.34 2.01 -31.86
C TYR A 117 -13.54 2.52 -30.44
N GLU A 118 -13.94 1.66 -29.49
CA GLU A 118 -13.98 2.03 -28.06
C GLU A 118 -12.60 2.36 -27.50
N LYS A 119 -11.61 1.50 -27.74
CA LYS A 119 -10.22 1.74 -27.31
C LYS A 119 -9.63 3.00 -27.97
N ALA A 120 -10.11 3.35 -29.16
CA ALA A 120 -9.74 4.56 -29.88
C ALA A 120 -10.48 5.84 -29.43
N ASP A 121 -11.37 5.77 -28.43
CA ASP A 121 -12.19 6.90 -27.96
C ASP A 121 -13.15 7.43 -29.05
N LYS A 122 -13.72 6.52 -29.88
CA LYS A 122 -14.67 6.82 -30.97
C LYS A 122 -16.04 6.16 -30.75
N PRO A 123 -16.82 6.56 -29.73
CA PRO A 123 -18.03 5.85 -29.30
C PRO A 123 -19.14 5.77 -30.34
N ALA A 124 -19.30 6.82 -31.17
CA ALA A 124 -20.30 6.84 -32.24
C ALA A 124 -19.96 5.84 -33.37
N SER A 125 -18.67 5.65 -33.67
CA SER A 125 -18.20 4.68 -34.66
C SER A 125 -18.39 3.25 -34.17
N ALA A 126 -18.14 3.01 -32.87
CA ALA A 126 -18.41 1.71 -32.25
C ALA A 126 -19.91 1.38 -32.28
N ASP A 127 -20.79 2.32 -31.91
CA ASP A 127 -22.23 2.12 -31.94
C ASP A 127 -22.75 1.80 -33.35
N LYS A 128 -22.18 2.46 -34.38
CA LYS A 128 -22.48 2.16 -35.78
C LYS A 128 -22.02 0.76 -36.20
N ALA A 129 -20.82 0.34 -35.79
CA ALA A 129 -20.31 -1.00 -36.09
C ALA A 129 -21.15 -2.10 -35.43
N PHE A 130 -21.59 -1.90 -34.18
CA PHE A 130 -22.52 -2.81 -33.50
C PHE A 130 -23.89 -2.88 -34.18
N ALA A 131 -24.45 -1.76 -34.61
CA ALA A 131 -25.70 -1.74 -35.37
C ALA A 131 -25.58 -2.54 -36.67
N LEU A 132 -24.50 -2.33 -37.42
CA LEU A 132 -24.20 -3.09 -38.63
C LEU A 132 -24.05 -4.59 -38.36
N ALA A 133 -23.47 -4.99 -37.23
CA ALA A 133 -23.36 -6.39 -36.84
C ALA A 133 -24.73 -7.04 -36.63
N LEU A 134 -25.68 -6.35 -35.98
CA LEU A 134 -27.04 -6.83 -35.73
C LEU A 134 -27.90 -6.92 -37.01
N GLU A 135 -27.58 -6.09 -38.01
CA GLU A 135 -28.24 -6.02 -39.32
C GLU A 135 -27.73 -7.06 -40.33
N VAL A 136 -26.66 -7.80 -40.02
CA VAL A 136 -26.16 -8.85 -40.91
C VAL A 136 -27.29 -9.89 -41.11
N PRO A 137 -27.73 -10.12 -42.37
CA PRO A 137 -28.84 -11.02 -42.64
C PRO A 137 -28.41 -12.46 -42.39
N LYS A 138 -29.34 -13.29 -41.90
CA LYS A 138 -29.12 -14.71 -41.62
C LYS A 138 -27.95 -14.94 -40.65
N ILE A 139 -27.80 -14.14 -39.58
CA ILE A 139 -26.96 -14.48 -38.42
C ILE A 139 -27.70 -15.41 -37.45
N SER A 140 -26.95 -16.25 -36.73
CA SER A 140 -27.53 -17.26 -35.85
C SER A 140 -27.99 -16.59 -34.55
N ASP A 141 -28.94 -17.19 -33.85
CA ASP A 141 -29.35 -16.66 -32.54
C ASP A 141 -28.17 -16.64 -31.55
N SER A 142 -27.24 -17.60 -31.66
CA SER A 142 -25.99 -17.58 -30.89
C SER A 142 -25.14 -16.35 -31.20
N ALA A 143 -24.88 -16.07 -32.48
CA ALA A 143 -24.10 -14.90 -32.88
C ALA A 143 -24.82 -13.58 -32.51
N ARG A 144 -26.14 -13.53 -32.65
CA ARG A 144 -26.95 -12.37 -32.23
C ARG A 144 -26.86 -12.12 -30.73
N ILE A 145 -26.87 -13.17 -29.91
CA ILE A 145 -26.64 -13.06 -28.47
C ILE A 145 -25.23 -12.52 -28.16
N ASP A 146 -24.20 -13.01 -28.85
CA ASP A 146 -22.82 -12.56 -28.65
C ASP A 146 -22.62 -11.07 -28.96
N ILE A 147 -23.30 -10.58 -30.00
CA ILE A 147 -23.31 -9.14 -30.33
C ILE A 147 -23.99 -8.35 -29.21
N LEU A 148 -25.15 -8.82 -28.71
CA LEU A 148 -25.87 -8.15 -27.62
C LEU A 148 -25.07 -8.15 -26.30
N HIS A 149 -24.32 -9.22 -26.02
CA HIS A 149 -23.38 -9.29 -24.89
C HIS A 149 -22.27 -8.24 -25.02
N ALA A 150 -21.64 -8.15 -26.20
CA ALA A 150 -20.60 -7.14 -26.45
C ALA A 150 -21.13 -5.71 -26.33
N ILE A 151 -22.33 -5.44 -26.85
CA ILE A 151 -23.00 -4.14 -26.67
C ILE A 151 -23.24 -3.87 -25.19
N SER A 152 -23.76 -4.85 -24.44
CA SER A 152 -24.02 -4.72 -23.01
C SER A 152 -22.76 -4.35 -22.23
N ASP A 153 -21.64 -5.03 -22.49
CA ASP A 153 -20.34 -4.76 -21.85
C ASP A 153 -19.82 -3.36 -22.17
N VAL A 154 -19.93 -2.91 -23.43
CA VAL A 154 -19.53 -1.55 -23.84
C VAL A 154 -20.40 -0.49 -23.18
N LYS A 155 -21.73 -0.67 -23.19
CA LYS A 155 -22.66 0.27 -22.54
C LYS A 155 -22.41 0.36 -21.04
N LEU A 156 -22.15 -0.77 -20.39
CA LEU A 156 -21.77 -0.80 -18.99
C LEU A 156 -20.45 -0.05 -18.72
N GLY A 157 -19.44 -0.24 -19.58
CA GLY A 157 -18.17 0.51 -19.49
C GLY A 157 -18.32 2.03 -19.68
N ARG A 158 -19.39 2.46 -20.35
CA ARG A 158 -19.80 3.87 -20.50
C ARG A 158 -20.78 4.34 -19.42
N TYR A 159 -21.10 3.50 -18.42
CA TYR A 159 -22.10 3.75 -17.36
C TYR A 159 -23.53 3.99 -17.89
N ASP A 160 -23.89 3.40 -19.04
CA ASP A 160 -25.25 3.36 -19.56
C ASP A 160 -25.92 2.04 -19.17
N CYS A 161 -26.23 1.92 -17.88
CA CYS A 161 -26.69 0.69 -17.25
C CYS A 161 -28.05 0.22 -17.80
N ALA A 162 -28.97 1.16 -18.08
CA ALA A 162 -30.27 0.88 -18.66
C ALA A 162 -30.17 0.25 -20.07
N ALA A 163 -29.29 0.79 -20.93
CA ALA A 163 -29.06 0.20 -22.24
C ALA A 163 -28.34 -1.16 -22.12
N ALA A 164 -27.40 -1.30 -21.19
CA ALA A 164 -26.73 -2.58 -20.93
C ALA A 164 -27.73 -3.67 -20.52
N ALA A 165 -28.63 -3.37 -19.58
CA ALA A 165 -29.69 -4.27 -19.13
C ALA A 165 -30.67 -4.63 -20.26
N ALA A 166 -31.12 -3.64 -21.04
CA ALA A 166 -32.03 -3.87 -22.17
C ALA A 166 -31.45 -4.82 -23.23
N ASN A 167 -30.14 -4.76 -23.48
CA ASN A 167 -29.49 -5.69 -24.42
C ASN A 167 -29.35 -7.11 -23.83
N ALA A 168 -29.10 -7.24 -22.53
CA ALA A 168 -29.12 -8.53 -21.85
C ALA A 168 -30.52 -9.17 -21.87
N ASP A 169 -31.58 -8.40 -21.66
CA ASP A 169 -32.97 -8.87 -21.77
C ASP A 169 -33.33 -9.35 -23.19
N LYS A 170 -32.88 -8.63 -24.23
CA LYS A 170 -33.02 -9.09 -25.62
C LYS A 170 -32.31 -10.42 -25.85
N ALA A 171 -31.11 -10.60 -25.29
CA ALA A 171 -30.37 -11.84 -25.40
C ALA A 171 -31.07 -13.00 -24.65
N LEU A 172 -31.67 -12.73 -23.48
CA LEU A 172 -32.49 -13.71 -22.75
C LEU A 172 -33.70 -14.16 -23.57
N ALA A 173 -34.40 -13.21 -24.20
CA ALA A 173 -35.57 -13.50 -25.04
C ALA A 173 -35.22 -14.42 -26.22
N LEU A 174 -34.08 -14.19 -26.90
CA LEU A 174 -33.61 -15.04 -28.00
C LEU A 174 -33.24 -16.45 -27.56
N SER A 175 -32.67 -16.59 -26.38
CA SER A 175 -32.24 -17.91 -25.90
C SER A 175 -33.43 -18.79 -25.44
N LYS A 176 -34.55 -18.18 -25.03
CA LYS A 176 -35.62 -18.80 -24.23
C LYS A 176 -36.15 -20.10 -24.85
N GLY A 177 -36.17 -21.17 -24.04
CA GLY A 177 -36.70 -22.49 -24.46
C GLY A 177 -35.77 -23.30 -25.37
N ASN A 178 -34.63 -22.74 -25.79
CA ASN A 178 -33.61 -23.47 -26.54
C ASN A 178 -32.55 -24.05 -25.58
N GLY A 179 -32.48 -25.39 -25.50
CA GLY A 179 -31.53 -26.11 -24.64
C GLY A 179 -30.07 -25.96 -25.08
N GLU A 180 -29.81 -25.79 -26.38
CA GLU A 180 -28.45 -25.61 -26.92
C GLU A 180 -27.85 -24.24 -26.54
N LEU A 181 -28.70 -23.25 -26.22
CA LEU A 181 -28.30 -21.89 -25.82
C LEU A 181 -28.25 -21.68 -24.30
N ALA A 182 -28.37 -22.73 -23.48
CA ALA A 182 -28.40 -22.61 -22.01
C ALA A 182 -27.16 -21.89 -21.45
N GLY A 183 -25.96 -22.18 -21.97
CA GLY A 183 -24.74 -21.49 -21.55
C GLY A 183 -24.76 -19.99 -21.86
N LYS A 184 -25.28 -19.59 -23.03
CA LYS A 184 -25.45 -18.17 -23.41
C LYS A 184 -26.52 -17.48 -22.58
N ARG A 185 -27.61 -18.17 -22.26
CA ARG A 185 -28.69 -17.67 -21.39
C ARG A 185 -28.18 -17.36 -19.98
N ALA A 186 -27.42 -18.30 -19.39
CA ALA A 186 -26.76 -18.06 -18.12
C ALA A 186 -25.90 -16.78 -18.18
N GLU A 187 -25.09 -16.67 -19.22
CA GLU A 187 -24.22 -15.51 -19.40
C GLU A 187 -24.98 -14.18 -19.61
N SER A 188 -26.17 -14.21 -20.23
CA SER A 188 -27.09 -13.07 -20.28
C SER A 188 -27.61 -12.67 -18.89
N TYR A 189 -28.00 -13.63 -18.05
CA TYR A 189 -28.43 -13.35 -16.67
C TYR A 189 -27.29 -12.73 -15.84
N ARG A 190 -26.04 -13.18 -16.05
CA ARG A 190 -24.86 -12.60 -15.38
C ARG A 190 -24.70 -11.12 -15.71
N ARG A 191 -24.76 -10.77 -17.01
CA ARG A 191 -24.69 -9.37 -17.47
C ARG A 191 -25.86 -8.53 -16.97
N LEU A 192 -27.08 -9.08 -17.00
CA LEU A 192 -28.27 -8.41 -16.48
C LEU A 192 -28.12 -8.08 -15.00
N ALA A 193 -27.61 -9.03 -14.20
CA ALA A 193 -27.37 -8.82 -12.78
C ALA A 193 -26.37 -7.69 -12.52
N THR A 194 -25.24 -7.67 -13.24
CA THR A 194 -24.23 -6.61 -13.11
C THR A 194 -24.80 -5.25 -13.53
N ALA A 195 -25.48 -5.17 -14.69
CA ALA A 195 -26.06 -3.92 -15.17
C ALA A 195 -27.10 -3.34 -14.19
N ARG A 196 -27.98 -4.19 -13.65
CA ARG A 196 -28.98 -3.75 -12.65
C ARG A 196 -28.35 -3.31 -11.35
N LEU A 197 -27.31 -3.99 -10.88
CA LEU A 197 -26.62 -3.61 -9.65
C LEU A 197 -25.95 -2.24 -9.78
N GLU A 198 -25.28 -1.98 -10.92
CA GLU A 198 -24.67 -0.67 -11.22
C GLU A 198 -25.71 0.44 -11.44
N ASP A 199 -26.92 0.10 -11.90
CA ASP A 199 -28.06 1.03 -12.00
C ASP A 199 -28.74 1.32 -10.65
N GLY A 200 -28.40 0.57 -9.60
CA GLY A 200 -29.02 0.65 -8.28
C GLY A 200 -30.28 -0.20 -8.10
N ASP A 201 -30.67 -1.01 -9.09
CA ASP A 201 -31.74 -2.03 -8.99
C ASP A 201 -31.19 -3.32 -8.36
N VAL A 202 -31.01 -3.27 -7.04
CA VAL A 202 -30.42 -4.36 -6.25
C VAL A 202 -31.29 -5.62 -6.27
N ASP A 203 -32.61 -5.48 -6.11
CA ASP A 203 -33.53 -6.61 -6.08
C ASP A 203 -33.58 -7.30 -7.45
N GLY A 204 -33.65 -6.54 -8.53
CA GLY A 204 -33.59 -7.07 -9.89
C GLY A 204 -32.25 -7.72 -10.21
N ALA A 205 -31.15 -7.26 -9.62
CA ALA A 205 -29.84 -7.91 -9.72
C ALA A 205 -29.79 -9.26 -9.00
N VAL A 206 -30.36 -9.33 -7.79
CA VAL A 206 -30.47 -10.58 -7.02
C VAL A 206 -31.30 -11.61 -7.79
N GLU A 207 -32.47 -11.24 -8.33
CA GLU A 207 -33.29 -12.16 -9.11
C GLU A 207 -32.58 -12.67 -10.37
N ALA A 208 -31.91 -11.77 -11.11
CA ALA A 208 -31.14 -12.16 -12.28
C ALA A 208 -30.01 -13.15 -11.91
N ARG A 209 -29.32 -12.94 -10.79
CA ARG A 209 -28.25 -13.84 -10.35
C ARG A 209 -28.76 -15.22 -9.91
N PHE A 210 -29.93 -15.30 -9.28
CA PHE A 210 -30.51 -16.60 -8.93
C PHE A 210 -31.17 -17.31 -10.11
N ALA A 211 -31.63 -16.57 -11.12
CA ALA A 211 -32.01 -17.15 -12.41
C ALA A 211 -30.79 -17.74 -13.14
N TRP A 212 -29.65 -17.04 -13.11
CA TRP A 212 -28.36 -17.60 -13.56
C TRP A 212 -28.02 -18.90 -12.81
N ALA A 213 -28.17 -18.90 -11.48
CA ALA A 213 -27.85 -20.07 -10.66
C ALA A 213 -28.69 -21.29 -11.01
N ALA A 214 -29.97 -21.11 -11.33
CA ALA A 214 -30.85 -22.21 -11.75
C ALA A 214 -30.34 -22.86 -13.07
N GLU A 215 -29.93 -22.05 -14.04
CA GLU A 215 -29.34 -22.53 -15.29
C GLU A 215 -27.96 -23.19 -15.05
N ALA A 216 -27.14 -22.60 -14.18
CA ALA A 216 -25.83 -23.12 -13.81
C ALA A 216 -25.91 -24.49 -13.11
N VAL A 217 -26.87 -24.67 -12.19
CA VAL A 217 -27.14 -25.96 -11.53
C VAL A 217 -27.59 -27.01 -12.55
N ALA A 218 -28.49 -26.65 -13.47
CA ALA A 218 -28.92 -27.55 -14.53
C ALA A 218 -27.74 -27.98 -15.43
N ALA A 219 -26.78 -27.07 -15.65
CA ALA A 219 -25.55 -27.31 -16.39
C ALA A 219 -24.40 -27.93 -15.55
N LYS A 220 -24.65 -28.29 -14.27
CA LYS A 220 -23.64 -28.80 -13.32
C LYS A 220 -22.40 -27.90 -13.16
N GLN A 221 -22.60 -26.59 -13.23
CA GLN A 221 -21.54 -25.60 -13.09
C GLN A 221 -21.25 -25.27 -11.60
N PRO A 222 -20.01 -24.86 -11.29
CA PRO A 222 -19.63 -24.35 -9.97
C PRO A 222 -20.49 -23.15 -9.52
N LEU A 223 -20.80 -23.08 -8.21
CA LEU A 223 -21.62 -22.01 -7.62
C LEU A 223 -20.80 -20.86 -7.03
N GLU A 224 -19.48 -20.90 -7.16
CA GLU A 224 -18.53 -19.86 -6.75
C GLU A 224 -18.97 -18.44 -7.14
N PRO A 225 -19.52 -18.19 -8.35
CA PRO A 225 -20.00 -16.86 -8.72
C PRO A 225 -21.15 -16.30 -7.85
N LEU A 226 -21.91 -17.14 -7.14
CA LEU A 226 -22.88 -16.65 -6.13
C LEU A 226 -22.18 -16.15 -4.87
N ARG A 227 -21.08 -16.80 -4.46
CA ARG A 227 -20.29 -16.36 -3.32
C ARG A 227 -19.67 -15.00 -3.61
N ASP A 228 -19.17 -14.82 -4.83
CA ASP A 228 -18.64 -13.54 -5.30
C ASP A 228 -19.72 -12.46 -5.34
N PHE A 229 -20.91 -12.78 -5.83
CA PHE A 229 -22.03 -11.83 -5.85
C PHE A 229 -22.51 -11.41 -4.45
N VAL A 230 -22.58 -12.34 -3.49
CA VAL A 230 -22.87 -11.99 -2.08
C VAL A 230 -21.81 -11.04 -1.52
N ASN A 231 -20.53 -11.29 -1.82
CA ASN A 231 -19.44 -10.41 -1.40
C ASN A 231 -19.52 -9.03 -2.10
N GLU A 232 -19.97 -8.98 -3.35
CA GLU A 232 -20.21 -7.76 -4.13
C GLU A 232 -21.32 -6.91 -3.48
N LEU A 233 -22.46 -7.51 -3.15
CA LEU A 233 -23.55 -6.87 -2.40
C LEU A 233 -23.08 -6.32 -1.04
N LEU A 234 -22.28 -7.11 -0.32
CA LEU A 234 -21.65 -6.70 0.94
C LEU A 234 -20.71 -5.50 0.76
N GLY A 235 -19.92 -5.48 -0.32
CA GLY A 235 -19.04 -4.37 -0.69
C GLY A 235 -19.81 -3.09 -1.02
N GLY A 236 -20.93 -3.23 -1.74
CA GLY A 236 -21.89 -2.15 -2.03
C GLY A 236 -22.74 -1.71 -0.84
N LYS A 237 -22.57 -2.31 0.34
CA LYS A 237 -23.35 -2.07 1.57
C LYS A 237 -24.85 -2.40 1.45
N HIS A 238 -25.24 -3.27 0.53
CA HIS A 238 -26.61 -3.77 0.36
C HIS A 238 -26.89 -4.95 1.32
N LEU A 239 -26.91 -4.67 2.63
CA LEU A 239 -26.91 -5.70 3.68
C LEU A 239 -28.14 -6.63 3.65
N ASP A 240 -29.34 -6.09 3.37
CA ASP A 240 -30.57 -6.90 3.32
C ASP A 240 -30.59 -7.83 2.09
N ALA A 241 -30.20 -7.32 0.93
CA ALA A 241 -30.07 -8.12 -0.29
C ALA A 241 -28.99 -9.20 -0.13
N ALA A 242 -27.85 -8.87 0.48
CA ALA A 242 -26.81 -9.85 0.79
C ALA A 242 -27.33 -10.94 1.75
N LEU A 243 -28.12 -10.59 2.75
CA LEU A 243 -28.71 -11.55 3.69
C LEU A 243 -29.68 -12.50 2.98
N ALA A 244 -30.57 -11.96 2.15
CA ALA A 244 -31.50 -12.74 1.35
C ALA A 244 -30.77 -13.69 0.38
N ALA A 245 -29.73 -13.18 -0.29
CA ALA A 245 -28.89 -13.99 -1.18
C ALA A 245 -28.15 -15.11 -0.43
N CYS A 246 -27.58 -14.84 0.75
CA CYS A 246 -26.98 -15.86 1.61
C CYS A 246 -27.96 -16.98 1.97
N GLY A 247 -29.18 -16.61 2.40
CA GLY A 247 -30.22 -17.58 2.74
C GLY A 247 -30.64 -18.45 1.56
N ARG A 248 -30.87 -17.83 0.39
CA ARG A 248 -31.20 -18.55 -0.86
C ARG A 248 -30.08 -19.49 -1.30
N TYR A 249 -28.82 -19.06 -1.18
CA TYR A 249 -27.66 -19.88 -1.51
C TYR A 249 -27.56 -21.11 -0.60
N ALA A 250 -27.71 -20.94 0.71
CA ALA A 250 -27.68 -22.04 1.68
C ALA A 250 -28.82 -23.05 1.49
N ALA A 251 -29.96 -22.59 0.95
CA ALA A 251 -31.16 -23.40 0.70
C ALA A 251 -31.12 -24.17 -0.63
N LEU A 252 -30.11 -23.98 -1.48
CA LEU A 252 -29.98 -24.73 -2.73
C LEU A 252 -29.84 -26.23 -2.42
N ALA A 253 -30.57 -27.08 -3.16
CA ALA A 253 -30.51 -28.54 -2.97
C ALA A 253 -29.10 -29.11 -3.20
N THR A 254 -28.28 -28.44 -4.00
CA THR A 254 -26.89 -28.80 -4.29
C THR A 254 -25.88 -28.26 -3.26
N ALA A 255 -26.31 -27.44 -2.30
CA ALA A 255 -25.41 -26.85 -1.30
C ALA A 255 -24.84 -27.94 -0.37
N THR A 256 -23.52 -27.94 -0.22
CA THR A 256 -22.79 -28.82 0.69
C THR A 256 -22.81 -28.29 2.13
N ALA A 257 -22.32 -29.09 3.09
CA ALA A 257 -22.12 -28.60 4.46
C ALA A 257 -21.13 -27.43 4.52
N LYS A 258 -20.13 -27.40 3.62
CA LYS A 258 -19.18 -26.28 3.50
C LYS A 258 -19.83 -25.01 2.98
N ASP A 259 -20.77 -25.12 2.03
CA ASP A 259 -21.51 -23.98 1.50
C ASP A 259 -22.43 -23.39 2.56
N ARG A 260 -23.14 -24.25 3.31
CA ARG A 260 -23.96 -23.83 4.46
C ARG A 260 -23.11 -23.18 5.56
N HIS A 261 -21.94 -23.74 5.84
CA HIS A 261 -21.00 -23.17 6.82
C HIS A 261 -20.52 -21.77 6.38
N TRP A 262 -20.10 -21.63 5.12
CA TRP A 262 -19.72 -20.33 4.57
C TRP A 262 -20.86 -19.31 4.63
N ALA A 263 -22.09 -19.74 4.31
CA ALA A 263 -23.27 -18.89 4.38
C ALA A 263 -23.55 -18.43 5.82
N CYS A 264 -23.38 -19.30 6.82
CA CYS A 264 -23.49 -18.92 8.23
C CYS A 264 -22.45 -17.87 8.65
N LEU A 265 -21.19 -18.02 8.22
CA LEU A 265 -20.16 -17.00 8.49
C LEU A 265 -20.49 -15.65 7.83
N LYS A 266 -21.07 -15.68 6.62
CA LYS A 266 -21.50 -14.47 5.92
C LYS A 266 -22.71 -13.83 6.56
N GLU A 267 -23.70 -14.62 6.96
CA GLU A 267 -24.83 -14.17 7.75
C GLU A 267 -24.37 -13.50 9.05
N ALA A 268 -23.43 -14.11 9.78
CA ALA A 268 -22.83 -13.52 10.98
C ALA A 268 -22.15 -12.16 10.69
N GLU A 269 -21.39 -12.07 9.60
CA GLU A 269 -20.77 -10.82 9.14
C GLU A 269 -21.83 -9.74 8.83
N ILE A 270 -22.91 -10.11 8.15
CA ILE A 270 -24.01 -9.20 7.78
C ILE A 270 -24.71 -8.68 9.03
N HIS A 271 -25.11 -9.56 9.94
CA HIS A 271 -25.76 -9.16 11.20
C HIS A 271 -24.83 -8.30 12.06
N ARG A 272 -23.52 -8.60 12.11
CA ARG A 272 -22.53 -7.73 12.76
C ARG A 272 -22.52 -6.33 12.15
N ARG A 273 -22.51 -6.21 10.82
CA ARG A 273 -22.57 -4.90 10.12
C ARG A 273 -23.89 -4.15 10.37
N ARG A 274 -24.99 -4.89 10.58
CA ARG A 274 -26.30 -4.34 10.99
C ARG A 274 -26.38 -3.98 12.47
N LYS A 275 -25.32 -4.23 13.26
CA LYS A 275 -25.31 -4.11 14.73
C LYS A 275 -26.33 -5.04 15.41
N ASP A 276 -26.69 -6.15 14.76
CA ASP A 276 -27.59 -7.18 15.26
C ASP A 276 -26.78 -8.34 15.84
N ALA A 277 -26.21 -8.06 17.00
CA ALA A 277 -25.34 -8.91 17.76
C ALA A 277 -25.89 -10.32 18.06
N PRO A 278 -27.14 -10.48 18.57
CA PRO A 278 -27.70 -11.79 18.86
C PRO A 278 -27.77 -12.70 17.64
N ARG A 279 -28.32 -12.20 16.51
CA ARG A 279 -28.43 -13.01 15.29
C ARG A 279 -27.08 -13.34 14.68
N ALA A 280 -26.10 -12.44 14.82
CA ALA A 280 -24.74 -12.73 14.38
C ALA A 280 -24.15 -13.92 15.15
N LEU A 281 -24.39 -13.99 16.47
CA LEU A 281 -23.92 -15.10 17.30
C LEU A 281 -24.69 -16.40 17.03
N GLU A 282 -26.00 -16.35 16.81
CA GLU A 282 -26.78 -17.53 16.41
C GLU A 282 -26.25 -18.15 15.11
N ALA A 283 -25.85 -17.31 14.14
CA ALA A 283 -25.23 -17.78 12.90
C ALA A 283 -23.85 -18.42 13.14
N ILE A 284 -23.06 -17.90 14.08
CA ILE A 284 -21.79 -18.54 14.50
C ILE A 284 -22.03 -19.88 15.17
N ASP A 285 -23.03 -19.99 16.05
CA ASP A 285 -23.35 -21.24 16.73
C ASP A 285 -23.74 -22.32 15.71
N ARG A 286 -24.59 -21.98 14.71
CA ARG A 286 -24.87 -22.87 13.57
C ARG A 286 -23.62 -23.24 12.76
N ALA A 287 -22.70 -22.30 12.56
CA ALA A 287 -21.45 -22.59 11.85
C ALA A 287 -20.55 -23.57 12.63
N LEU A 288 -20.51 -23.45 13.97
CA LEU A 288 -19.78 -24.35 14.87
C LEU A 288 -20.40 -25.75 14.90
N GLU A 289 -21.74 -25.86 14.88
CA GLU A 289 -22.47 -27.13 14.80
C GLU A 289 -22.14 -27.91 13.52
N LEU A 290 -21.96 -27.21 12.39
CA LEU A 290 -21.58 -27.82 11.10
C LEU A 290 -20.15 -28.38 11.08
N ARG A 291 -19.28 -27.97 12.01
CA ARG A 291 -17.89 -28.45 12.20
C ARG A 291 -17.01 -28.47 10.92
N CYS A 292 -17.28 -27.59 9.95
CA CYS A 292 -16.53 -27.55 8.69
C CYS A 292 -15.22 -26.75 8.81
N ASP A 293 -15.29 -25.47 9.21
CA ASP A 293 -14.13 -24.64 9.56
C ASP A 293 -14.33 -24.06 10.97
N VAL A 294 -14.00 -24.88 11.97
CA VAL A 294 -14.13 -24.52 13.39
C VAL A 294 -13.27 -23.31 13.75
N THR A 295 -12.07 -23.18 13.15
CA THR A 295 -11.17 -22.06 13.44
C THR A 295 -11.78 -20.74 12.95
N GLY A 296 -12.27 -20.70 11.70
CA GLY A 296 -12.93 -19.53 11.14
C GLY A 296 -14.15 -19.10 11.96
N ALA A 297 -14.99 -20.05 12.36
CA ALA A 297 -16.17 -19.78 13.19
C ALA A 297 -15.81 -19.25 14.59
N LEU A 298 -14.80 -19.83 15.26
CA LEU A 298 -14.35 -19.34 16.57
C LEU A 298 -13.76 -17.93 16.47
N LEU A 299 -12.96 -17.64 15.45
CA LEU A 299 -12.38 -16.31 15.24
C LEU A 299 -13.46 -15.26 15.00
N ALA A 300 -14.43 -15.55 14.14
CA ALA A 300 -15.55 -14.66 13.85
C ALA A 300 -16.43 -14.44 15.09
N GLY A 301 -16.72 -15.51 15.84
CA GLY A 301 -17.44 -15.43 17.12
C GLY A 301 -16.73 -14.55 18.14
N PHE A 302 -15.40 -14.67 18.25
CA PHE A 302 -14.60 -13.81 19.11
C PHE A 302 -14.74 -12.34 18.71
N ASP A 303 -14.60 -12.03 17.41
CA ASP A 303 -14.65 -10.64 16.93
C ASP A 303 -16.03 -10.00 17.14
N ILE A 304 -17.10 -10.78 16.96
CA ILE A 304 -18.47 -10.35 17.24
C ILE A 304 -18.63 -10.08 18.74
N ARG A 305 -18.25 -11.03 19.61
CA ARG A 305 -18.37 -10.87 21.06
C ARG A 305 -17.56 -9.69 21.59
N ARG A 306 -16.35 -9.49 21.07
CA ARG A 306 -15.51 -8.35 21.41
C ARG A 306 -16.22 -7.03 21.15
N ALA A 307 -16.90 -6.91 20.01
CA ALA A 307 -17.63 -5.71 19.65
C ALA A 307 -18.87 -5.43 20.52
N ILE A 308 -19.40 -6.44 21.22
CA ILE A 308 -20.67 -6.36 21.98
C ILE A 308 -20.43 -6.27 23.48
N ALA A 309 -19.58 -7.15 24.01
CA ALA A 309 -19.38 -7.39 25.43
C ALA A 309 -17.98 -6.93 25.92
N GLY A 310 -17.10 -6.52 25.00
CA GLY A 310 -15.73 -6.12 25.29
C GLY A 310 -14.72 -7.28 25.24
N ASP A 311 -13.45 -6.91 25.34
CA ASP A 311 -12.31 -7.81 25.14
C ASP A 311 -12.28 -8.99 26.13
N ASP A 312 -12.47 -8.75 27.42
CA ASP A 312 -12.28 -9.79 28.44
C ASP A 312 -13.34 -10.90 28.37
N GLU A 313 -14.60 -10.54 28.11
CA GLU A 313 -15.67 -11.53 27.90
C GLU A 313 -15.46 -12.32 26.61
N ALA A 314 -14.97 -11.69 25.55
CA ALA A 314 -14.62 -12.39 24.31
C ALA A 314 -13.51 -13.41 24.52
N TRP A 315 -12.46 -13.06 25.29
CA TRP A 315 -11.36 -13.98 25.61
C TRP A 315 -11.78 -15.15 26.51
N LYS A 316 -12.65 -14.89 27.49
CA LYS A 316 -13.27 -15.94 28.33
C LYS A 316 -14.06 -16.92 27.47
N TRP A 317 -14.93 -16.39 26.60
CA TRP A 317 -15.71 -17.23 25.69
C TRP A 317 -14.82 -18.02 24.73
N PHE A 318 -13.82 -17.40 24.11
CA PHE A 318 -13.00 -18.09 23.09
C PHE A 318 -12.22 -19.27 23.70
N ALA A 319 -11.71 -19.10 24.91
CA ALA A 319 -11.07 -20.19 25.64
C ALA A 319 -12.07 -21.32 26.01
N ALA A 320 -13.28 -20.96 26.47
CA ALA A 320 -14.32 -21.92 26.79
C ALA A 320 -14.82 -22.67 25.54
N ALA A 321 -15.00 -21.95 24.43
CA ALA A 321 -15.46 -22.49 23.17
C ALA A 321 -14.44 -23.48 22.57
N ILE A 322 -13.13 -23.17 22.64
CA ILE A 322 -12.08 -24.14 22.26
C ILE A 322 -12.20 -25.42 23.09
N ALA A 323 -12.42 -25.31 24.40
CA ALA A 323 -12.57 -26.48 25.25
C ALA A 323 -13.83 -27.30 24.90
N ASP A 324 -14.95 -26.63 24.60
CA ASP A 324 -16.23 -27.26 24.25
C ASP A 324 -16.19 -28.00 22.90
N VAL A 325 -15.67 -27.35 21.85
CA VAL A 325 -15.55 -28.00 20.53
C VAL A 325 -14.54 -29.15 20.53
N GLY A 326 -13.61 -29.12 21.48
CA GLY A 326 -12.45 -29.99 21.59
C GLY A 326 -12.71 -31.42 22.05
N ALA A 327 -13.91 -31.74 22.52
CA ALA A 327 -14.23 -33.05 23.09
C ALA A 327 -13.95 -34.25 22.14
N ASN A 328 -13.91 -34.02 20.82
CA ASN A 328 -13.65 -35.05 19.81
C ASN A 328 -12.38 -34.78 18.97
N PHE A 329 -11.52 -33.86 19.41
CA PHE A 329 -10.32 -33.45 18.67
C PHE A 329 -9.10 -34.22 19.19
N SER A 330 -8.14 -34.48 18.30
CA SER A 330 -6.85 -35.02 18.76
C SER A 330 -6.09 -33.97 19.58
N ALA A 331 -5.14 -34.39 20.42
CA ALA A 331 -4.26 -33.45 21.11
C ALA A 331 -3.48 -32.53 20.14
N GLY A 332 -3.26 -32.96 18.88
CA GLY A 332 -2.67 -32.14 17.84
C GLY A 332 -3.61 -31.04 17.35
N ASP A 333 -4.87 -31.38 17.08
CA ASP A 333 -5.88 -30.42 16.64
C ASP A 333 -6.20 -29.40 17.74
N MET A 334 -6.23 -29.85 18.99
CA MET A 334 -6.37 -28.95 20.15
C MET A 334 -5.18 -28.00 20.28
N ALA A 335 -3.95 -28.49 20.11
CA ALA A 335 -2.77 -27.63 20.12
C ALA A 335 -2.80 -26.62 18.95
N ALA A 336 -3.39 -26.98 17.80
CA ALA A 336 -3.56 -26.06 16.67
C ALA A 336 -4.57 -24.96 16.98
N LEU A 337 -5.71 -25.26 17.63
CA LEU A 337 -6.68 -24.27 18.08
C LEU A 337 -6.09 -23.30 19.11
N TRP A 338 -5.38 -23.81 20.12
CA TRP A 338 -4.68 -22.96 21.10
C TRP A 338 -3.54 -22.14 20.49
N SER A 339 -2.87 -22.66 19.46
CA SER A 339 -1.87 -21.90 18.71
C SER A 339 -2.49 -20.71 17.96
N GLN A 340 -3.69 -20.87 17.40
CA GLN A 340 -4.46 -19.77 16.80
C GLN A 340 -4.93 -18.75 17.84
N TYR A 341 -5.37 -19.23 19.01
CA TYR A 341 -5.71 -18.37 20.15
C TYR A 341 -4.51 -17.51 20.58
N GLY A 342 -3.35 -18.13 20.77
CA GLY A 342 -2.12 -17.43 21.14
C GLY A 342 -1.64 -16.45 20.07
N TYR A 343 -1.79 -16.81 18.79
CA TYR A 343 -1.48 -15.90 17.68
C TYR A 343 -2.41 -14.69 17.67
N LYS A 344 -3.73 -14.88 17.87
CA LYS A 344 -4.67 -13.77 18.02
C LYS A 344 -4.35 -12.90 19.22
N ALA A 345 -3.96 -13.50 20.34
CA ALA A 345 -3.58 -12.77 21.55
C ALA A 345 -2.35 -11.88 21.31
N TYR A 346 -1.36 -12.42 20.60
CA TYR A 346 -0.19 -11.68 20.15
C TYR A 346 -0.55 -10.50 19.23
N LEU A 347 -1.36 -10.72 18.20
CA LEU A 347 -1.81 -9.65 17.30
C LEU A 347 -2.63 -8.56 18.02
N MET A 348 -3.18 -8.88 19.20
CA MET A 348 -3.95 -7.98 20.04
C MET A 348 -3.18 -7.46 21.25
N PHE A 349 -1.86 -7.69 21.34
CA PHE A 349 -1.03 -7.23 22.45
C PHE A 349 -1.51 -7.71 23.85
N ARG A 350 -1.96 -8.97 23.93
CA ARG A 350 -2.41 -9.65 25.16
C ARG A 350 -1.41 -10.73 25.61
N PRO A 351 -0.24 -10.35 26.19
CA PRO A 351 0.77 -11.31 26.61
C PRO A 351 0.26 -12.29 27.69
N ASP A 352 -0.73 -11.88 28.48
CA ASP A 352 -1.44 -12.74 29.43
C ASP A 352 -2.17 -13.90 28.74
N GLN A 353 -2.91 -13.62 27.67
CA GLN A 353 -3.65 -14.63 26.91
C GLN A 353 -2.71 -15.48 26.04
N ALA A 354 -1.64 -14.89 25.50
CA ALA A 354 -0.59 -15.65 24.82
C ALA A 354 0.08 -16.65 25.77
N THR A 355 0.41 -16.22 26.99
CA THR A 355 0.98 -17.09 28.05
C THR A 355 0.04 -18.23 28.38
N ARG A 356 -1.26 -17.96 28.53
CA ARG A 356 -2.28 -18.99 28.73
C ARG A 356 -2.27 -20.04 27.61
N ALA A 357 -2.27 -19.60 26.35
CA ALA A 357 -2.23 -20.55 25.22
C ALA A 357 -0.98 -21.43 25.24
N ARG A 358 0.19 -20.87 25.57
CA ARG A 358 1.44 -21.64 25.68
C ARG A 358 1.29 -22.72 26.73
N ASP A 359 0.73 -22.38 27.88
CA ASP A 359 0.58 -23.30 29.01
C ASP A 359 -0.44 -24.41 28.69
N GLU A 360 -1.53 -24.11 27.99
CA GLU A 360 -2.49 -25.13 27.52
C GLU A 360 -1.87 -26.06 26.46
N ILE A 361 -1.08 -25.53 25.52
CA ILE A 361 -0.32 -26.35 24.55
C ILE A 361 0.66 -27.28 25.27
N ALA A 362 1.37 -26.77 26.28
CA ALA A 362 2.31 -27.54 27.07
C ALA A 362 1.61 -28.68 27.83
N ARG A 363 0.42 -28.44 28.39
CA ARG A 363 -0.40 -29.48 29.06
C ARG A 363 -0.79 -30.63 28.12
N LEU A 364 -0.97 -30.36 26.83
CA LEU A 364 -1.23 -31.37 25.80
C LEU A 364 0.01 -32.21 25.44
N LYS A 365 1.16 -31.98 26.11
CA LYS A 365 2.46 -32.63 25.86
C LYS A 365 2.93 -32.51 24.41
N LYS A 366 2.58 -31.41 23.73
CA LYS A 366 3.04 -31.10 22.38
C LYS A 366 4.18 -30.10 22.45
N GLN A 367 5.37 -30.50 21.98
CA GLN A 367 6.58 -29.66 21.98
C GLN A 367 6.64 -28.69 20.78
N GLN A 368 5.96 -29.02 19.68
CA GLN A 368 6.00 -28.26 18.43
C GLN A 368 4.56 -27.89 18.04
N PRO A 369 4.08 -26.72 18.49
CA PRO A 369 2.79 -26.21 18.09
C PRO A 369 2.76 -25.88 16.59
N SER A 370 1.55 -25.76 16.02
CA SER A 370 1.33 -25.53 14.59
C SER A 370 2.12 -24.34 14.04
N HIS A 371 2.16 -24.18 12.71
CA HIS A 371 2.82 -23.09 11.96
C HIS A 371 2.76 -21.69 12.61
N TYR A 372 1.69 -21.38 13.34
CA TYR A 372 1.49 -20.08 13.98
C TYR A 372 2.32 -19.86 15.25
N ALA A 373 2.65 -20.89 16.02
CA ALA A 373 3.24 -20.70 17.33
C ALA A 373 4.71 -20.26 17.31
N GLY A 374 5.46 -20.65 16.28
CA GLY A 374 6.79 -20.09 16.04
C GLY A 374 6.80 -18.56 15.85
N ARG A 375 5.64 -17.96 15.54
CA ARG A 375 5.51 -16.51 15.31
C ARG A 375 5.29 -15.70 16.58
N TRP A 376 4.74 -16.32 17.63
CA TRP A 376 4.31 -15.58 18.82
C TRP A 376 4.92 -16.06 20.14
N LEU A 377 5.45 -17.28 20.24
CA LEU A 377 6.00 -17.79 21.52
C LEU A 377 7.14 -16.92 22.07
N HIS A 378 8.01 -16.43 21.19
CA HIS A 378 9.12 -15.54 21.59
C HIS A 378 8.64 -14.20 22.15
N THR A 379 7.46 -13.75 21.72
CA THR A 379 6.90 -12.46 22.14
C THR A 379 6.65 -12.43 23.64
N ILE A 380 6.29 -13.57 24.25
CA ILE A 380 6.06 -13.66 25.70
C ILE A 380 7.33 -13.21 26.44
N LYS A 381 8.49 -13.77 26.06
CA LYS A 381 9.78 -13.39 26.64
C LYS A 381 10.09 -11.91 26.37
N ALA A 382 9.84 -11.42 25.15
CA ALA A 382 10.08 -10.02 24.82
C ALA A 382 9.22 -9.05 25.67
N PHE A 383 7.96 -9.40 25.98
CA PHE A 383 7.11 -8.61 26.88
C PHE A 383 7.56 -8.71 28.36
N ASP A 384 8.01 -9.89 28.81
CA ASP A 384 8.60 -10.05 30.15
C ASP A 384 9.87 -9.21 30.32
N ASP A 385 10.71 -9.15 29.28
CA ASP A 385 11.91 -8.32 29.27
C ASP A 385 11.55 -6.83 29.17
N PHE A 386 10.55 -6.46 28.37
CA PHE A 386 10.06 -5.09 28.26
C PHE A 386 9.58 -4.54 29.61
N ALA A 387 8.90 -5.35 30.42
CA ALA A 387 8.48 -4.96 31.77
C ALA A 387 9.67 -4.58 32.68
N LYS A 388 10.86 -5.14 32.41
CA LYS A 388 12.10 -4.90 33.15
C LYS A 388 13.04 -3.90 32.46
N PHE A 389 12.68 -3.39 31.28
CA PHE A 389 13.53 -2.52 30.47
C PHE A 389 13.61 -1.09 31.03
N PRO A 390 14.80 -0.43 31.03
CA PRO A 390 16.09 -0.94 30.56
C PRO A 390 16.81 -1.78 31.63
N ARG A 391 17.63 -2.72 31.18
CA ARG A 391 18.59 -3.42 32.05
C ARG A 391 19.70 -2.46 32.48
N ALA A 392 20.22 -2.66 33.69
CA ALA A 392 21.41 -1.92 34.11
C ALA A 392 22.62 -2.30 33.23
N GLU A 393 23.43 -1.32 32.83
CA GLU A 393 24.61 -1.55 31.98
C GLU A 393 25.57 -2.60 32.59
N SER A 394 25.70 -2.62 33.92
CA SER A 394 26.50 -3.61 34.66
C SER A 394 26.04 -5.06 34.47
N GLU A 395 24.81 -5.29 34.03
CA GLU A 395 24.27 -6.62 33.73
C GLU A 395 24.58 -7.08 32.30
N ILE A 396 25.06 -6.18 31.44
CA ILE A 396 25.34 -6.45 30.02
C ILE A 396 26.83 -6.76 29.87
N LYS A 397 27.13 -8.03 29.60
CA LYS A 397 28.50 -8.50 29.35
C LYS A 397 28.74 -8.56 27.85
N PHE A 398 29.74 -7.83 27.37
CA PHE A 398 30.20 -7.90 25.98
C PHE A 398 31.19 -9.06 25.81
N PRO A 399 30.86 -10.08 25.00
CA PRO A 399 31.73 -11.22 24.77
C PRO A 399 32.98 -10.80 23.98
N LYS A 400 34.11 -11.45 24.25
CA LYS A 400 35.37 -11.24 23.53
C LYS A 400 35.38 -11.99 22.20
N ASP A 401 34.93 -13.23 22.24
CA ASP A 401 34.93 -14.17 21.12
C ASP A 401 33.93 -15.32 21.39
N VAL A 402 33.93 -16.37 20.57
CA VAL A 402 32.99 -17.49 20.72
C VAL A 402 33.18 -18.34 22.00
N THR A 403 34.33 -18.24 22.67
CA THR A 403 34.61 -19.01 23.90
C THR A 403 33.74 -18.55 25.07
N ASP A 404 33.35 -17.28 25.10
CA ASP A 404 32.41 -16.73 26.08
C ASP A 404 30.98 -17.30 25.90
N PHE A 405 30.69 -17.93 24.75
CA PHE A 405 29.46 -18.70 24.52
C PHE A 405 29.62 -20.19 24.82
N GLY A 406 30.75 -20.61 25.40
CA GLY A 406 31.04 -22.00 25.75
C GLY A 406 31.54 -22.86 24.58
N VAL A 407 31.95 -22.24 23.47
CA VAL A 407 32.55 -22.98 22.34
C VAL A 407 33.99 -23.37 22.69
N PRO A 408 34.35 -24.66 22.68
CA PRO A 408 35.72 -25.08 22.93
C PRO A 408 36.64 -24.74 21.76
N PHE A 409 37.87 -24.35 22.08
CA PHE A 409 38.93 -24.20 21.08
C PHE A 409 39.32 -25.57 20.51
N LYS A 410 39.36 -25.69 19.18
CA LYS A 410 39.84 -26.87 18.46
C LYS A 410 41.18 -26.62 17.80
N ALA A 411 41.23 -25.67 16.88
CA ALA A 411 42.40 -25.31 16.09
C ALA A 411 42.28 -23.88 15.55
N GLU A 412 43.42 -23.34 15.12
CA GLU A 412 43.53 -22.09 14.38
C GLU A 412 44.16 -22.38 13.01
N VAL A 413 43.64 -21.75 11.96
CA VAL A 413 44.17 -21.86 10.60
C VAL A 413 44.32 -20.48 9.97
N PHE A 414 45.31 -20.35 9.10
CA PHE A 414 45.51 -19.16 8.27
C PHE A 414 44.73 -19.32 6.98
N ALA A 415 43.93 -18.31 6.62
CA ALA A 415 43.15 -18.35 5.39
C ALA A 415 44.07 -18.43 4.17
N GLY A 416 45.25 -17.80 4.20
CA GLY A 416 46.19 -17.77 3.09
C GLY A 416 46.65 -19.15 2.62
N ASP A 417 46.74 -20.10 3.54
CA ASP A 417 47.14 -21.49 3.30
C ASP A 417 46.14 -22.26 2.41
N PHE A 418 44.93 -21.74 2.22
CA PHE A 418 43.87 -22.35 1.39
C PHE A 418 43.88 -21.85 -0.07
N GLY A 419 44.98 -21.23 -0.50
CA GLY A 419 45.20 -20.83 -1.89
C GLY A 419 44.74 -19.42 -2.20
N TYR A 420 45.30 -18.42 -1.50
CA TYR A 420 45.00 -17.00 -1.72
C TYR A 420 45.26 -16.53 -3.17
N ASP A 421 44.25 -15.90 -3.79
CA ASP A 421 44.38 -15.11 -5.03
C ASP A 421 44.03 -13.65 -4.72
N ALA A 422 44.97 -12.73 -5.00
CA ALA A 422 44.81 -11.31 -4.75
C ALA A 422 43.69 -10.63 -5.58
N ARG A 423 43.19 -11.29 -6.63
CA ARG A 423 42.06 -10.81 -7.46
C ARG A 423 40.72 -11.31 -6.94
N ASP A 424 40.69 -12.53 -6.40
CA ASP A 424 39.51 -13.15 -5.82
C ASP A 424 39.89 -14.24 -4.80
N ALA A 425 39.87 -13.88 -3.53
CA ALA A 425 40.12 -14.73 -2.38
C ALA A 425 38.85 -15.42 -1.85
N THR A 426 37.70 -15.36 -2.56
CA THR A 426 36.42 -15.90 -2.07
C THR A 426 36.52 -17.38 -1.75
N GLU A 427 36.98 -18.20 -2.71
CA GLU A 427 37.05 -19.66 -2.54
C GLU A 427 38.04 -20.05 -1.43
N CYS A 428 39.17 -19.35 -1.38
CA CYS A 428 40.20 -19.53 -0.36
C CYS A 428 39.64 -19.29 1.05
N LEU A 429 38.99 -18.14 1.27
CA LEU A 429 38.39 -17.82 2.56
C LEU A 429 37.24 -18.77 2.91
N GLN A 430 36.39 -19.15 1.94
CA GLN A 430 35.32 -20.11 2.19
C GLN A 430 35.85 -21.47 2.63
N LYS A 431 36.91 -21.99 1.98
CA LYS A 431 37.54 -23.25 2.39
C LYS A 431 38.13 -23.17 3.80
N ALA A 432 38.74 -22.04 4.17
CA ALA A 432 39.25 -21.84 5.52
C ALA A 432 38.10 -21.84 6.56
N ILE A 433 36.97 -21.20 6.25
CA ILE A 433 35.76 -21.20 7.08
C ILE A 433 35.18 -22.62 7.22
N ASP A 434 35.12 -23.37 6.13
CA ASP A 434 34.54 -24.73 6.11
C ASP A 434 35.44 -25.78 6.78
N PHE A 435 36.73 -25.46 6.99
CA PHE A 435 37.68 -26.32 7.69
C PHE A 435 37.29 -26.50 9.17
N ASP A 436 37.59 -27.66 9.77
CA ASP A 436 37.27 -27.97 11.18
C ASP A 436 38.22 -27.30 12.18
N ALA A 437 38.27 -25.97 12.15
CA ALA A 437 38.96 -25.11 13.11
C ALA A 437 37.97 -24.26 13.93
N THR A 438 38.36 -23.77 15.09
CA THR A 438 37.53 -22.78 15.82
C THR A 438 37.89 -21.36 15.37
N THR A 439 39.12 -21.13 14.88
CA THR A 439 39.60 -19.81 14.49
C THR A 439 40.17 -19.83 13.07
N VAL A 440 39.74 -18.88 12.24
CA VAL A 440 40.29 -18.59 10.92
C VAL A 440 40.91 -17.20 10.97
N ILE A 441 42.21 -17.11 10.66
CA ILE A 441 42.94 -15.84 10.58
C ILE A 441 43.04 -15.39 9.13
N LEU A 442 42.69 -14.14 8.85
CA LEU A 442 43.12 -13.44 7.65
C LEU A 442 44.39 -12.66 7.97
N GLU A 443 45.48 -13.00 7.27
CA GLU A 443 46.80 -12.41 7.48
C GLU A 443 46.94 -11.05 6.80
N ALA A 444 47.83 -10.21 7.33
CA ALA A 444 48.23 -8.99 6.64
C ALA A 444 48.92 -9.34 5.29
N SER A 445 48.40 -8.78 4.19
CA SER A 445 48.92 -9.00 2.84
C SER A 445 49.28 -7.67 2.18
N LYS A 446 50.17 -7.72 1.17
CA LYS A 446 50.49 -6.55 0.33
C LYS A 446 49.30 -6.10 -0.52
N SER A 447 48.36 -7.00 -0.77
CA SER A 447 47.13 -6.75 -1.54
C SER A 447 45.90 -6.99 -0.68
N PRO A 448 44.77 -6.30 -0.94
CA PRO A 448 43.52 -6.57 -0.25
C PRO A 448 43.05 -8.02 -0.44
N TRP A 449 42.32 -8.53 0.55
CA TRP A 449 41.51 -9.73 0.43
C TRP A 449 40.25 -9.39 -0.37
N ARG A 450 40.23 -9.71 -1.66
CA ARG A 450 39.09 -9.42 -2.53
C ARG A 450 38.09 -10.57 -2.50
N ILE A 451 36.85 -10.34 -2.10
CA ILE A 451 35.83 -11.39 -1.99
C ILE A 451 34.51 -10.96 -2.62
N SER A 452 33.72 -11.92 -3.10
CA SER A 452 32.34 -11.70 -3.53
C SER A 452 31.38 -11.74 -2.33
N SER A 453 31.15 -12.94 -1.80
CA SER A 453 30.40 -13.26 -0.59
C SER A 453 30.93 -14.55 0.03
N VAL A 454 31.03 -14.59 1.36
CA VAL A 454 31.34 -15.81 2.11
C VAL A 454 30.26 -16.13 3.13
N LYS A 455 29.98 -17.42 3.29
CA LYS A 455 28.96 -17.94 4.22
C LYS A 455 29.62 -18.47 5.48
N LEU A 456 29.09 -18.03 6.61
CA LEU A 456 29.60 -18.45 7.91
C LEU A 456 28.94 -19.75 8.35
N ARG A 457 29.62 -20.47 9.24
CA ARG A 457 29.08 -21.60 10.01
C ARG A 457 29.08 -21.27 11.50
N SER A 458 28.39 -22.07 12.30
CA SER A 458 28.38 -21.92 13.74
C SER A 458 29.76 -22.20 14.36
N ASN A 459 29.98 -21.66 15.56
CA ASN A 459 31.13 -21.93 16.43
C ASN A 459 32.47 -21.54 15.80
N ILE A 460 32.59 -20.30 15.33
CA ILE A 460 33.77 -19.83 14.60
C ILE A 460 34.18 -18.39 14.96
N ASN A 461 35.48 -18.19 15.10
CA ASN A 461 36.14 -16.89 15.10
C ASN A 461 36.73 -16.61 13.71
N ILE A 462 36.41 -15.45 13.15
CA ILE A 462 37.09 -14.85 12.00
C ILE A 462 37.94 -13.71 12.55
N VAL A 463 39.26 -13.87 12.46
CA VAL A 463 40.22 -12.95 13.04
C VAL A 463 40.97 -12.23 11.93
N PHE A 464 40.97 -10.90 11.98
CA PHE A 464 41.70 -10.07 11.03
C PHE A 464 42.97 -9.55 11.70
N GLU A 465 44.14 -9.82 11.13
CA GLU A 465 45.38 -9.20 11.59
C GLU A 465 45.38 -7.69 11.37
N LYS A 466 46.24 -6.98 12.11
CA LYS A 466 46.44 -5.54 11.95
C LYS A 466 46.85 -5.22 10.51
N GLY A 467 46.16 -4.28 9.86
CA GLY A 467 46.42 -3.87 8.49
C GLY A 467 45.67 -4.66 7.42
N VAL A 468 44.83 -5.63 7.80
CA VAL A 468 44.00 -6.37 6.85
C VAL A 468 42.98 -5.43 6.20
N VAL A 469 42.89 -5.53 4.87
CA VAL A 469 41.90 -4.85 4.06
C VAL A 469 41.12 -5.91 3.29
N VAL A 470 39.81 -5.95 3.49
CA VAL A 470 38.87 -6.80 2.73
C VAL A 470 38.06 -5.92 1.80
N LEU A 471 38.12 -6.18 0.50
CA LEU A 471 37.37 -5.47 -0.53
C LEU A 471 36.42 -6.40 -1.27
N ALA A 472 35.41 -5.85 -1.92
CA ALA A 472 34.70 -6.63 -2.93
C ALA A 472 35.64 -6.99 -4.09
N ASP A 473 35.43 -8.16 -4.69
CA ASP A 473 36.04 -8.50 -5.97
C ASP A 473 35.56 -7.55 -7.08
N GLU A 474 36.35 -7.45 -8.16
CA GLU A 474 36.06 -6.50 -9.24
C GLU A 474 34.73 -6.76 -9.96
N ALA A 475 34.31 -8.03 -10.09
CA ALA A 475 33.05 -8.37 -10.75
C ALA A 475 31.88 -7.92 -9.87
N SER A 476 31.96 -8.12 -8.55
CA SER A 476 30.98 -7.62 -7.59
C SER A 476 30.89 -6.09 -7.60
N GLN A 477 32.02 -5.38 -7.71
CA GLN A 477 32.07 -3.92 -7.80
C GLN A 477 31.43 -3.39 -9.10
N LYS A 478 31.75 -3.98 -10.25
CA LYS A 478 31.23 -3.56 -11.57
C LYS A 478 29.76 -3.93 -11.76
N GLY A 479 29.34 -5.07 -11.21
CA GLY A 479 27.98 -5.60 -11.35
C GLY A 479 26.99 -5.11 -10.29
N ASN A 480 27.43 -4.29 -9.32
CA ASN A 480 26.63 -3.93 -8.14
C ASN A 480 26.00 -5.17 -7.48
N ALA A 481 26.83 -6.18 -7.21
CA ALA A 481 26.36 -7.45 -6.68
C ALA A 481 25.54 -7.23 -5.39
N LYS A 482 24.37 -7.86 -5.34
CA LYS A 482 23.40 -7.70 -4.24
C LYS A 482 23.74 -8.51 -2.99
N TYR A 483 24.67 -9.47 -3.10
CA TYR A 483 25.07 -10.30 -1.98
C TYR A 483 25.94 -9.50 -1.00
N PRO A 484 25.75 -9.68 0.32
CA PRO A 484 26.61 -9.09 1.33
C PRO A 484 28.03 -9.69 1.24
N MET A 485 29.02 -9.07 1.88
CA MET A 485 30.38 -9.66 1.93
C MET A 485 30.44 -10.85 2.88
N PHE A 486 29.79 -10.75 4.04
CA PHE A 486 29.69 -11.81 5.05
C PHE A 486 28.23 -12.17 5.32
N GLU A 487 27.85 -13.42 5.01
CA GLU A 487 26.52 -13.99 5.27
C GLU A 487 26.51 -14.75 6.59
N VAL A 488 26.04 -14.11 7.67
CA VAL A 488 25.85 -14.71 9.00
C VAL A 488 24.40 -15.19 9.12
N LYS A 489 24.09 -16.28 8.42
CA LYS A 489 22.72 -16.75 8.22
C LYS A 489 22.45 -18.09 8.90
N ASN A 490 21.47 -18.12 9.80
CA ASN A 490 21.01 -19.33 10.51
C ASN A 490 22.11 -20.06 11.27
N VAL A 491 23.02 -19.30 11.88
CA VAL A 491 24.18 -19.81 12.62
C VAL A 491 24.22 -19.25 14.03
N SER A 492 24.98 -19.91 14.89
CA SER A 492 25.16 -19.48 16.28
C SER A 492 26.64 -19.44 16.67
N ASN A 493 26.99 -18.53 17.58
CA ASN A 493 28.34 -18.40 18.12
C ASN A 493 29.35 -18.07 17.01
N VAL A 494 29.30 -16.84 16.51
CA VAL A 494 30.20 -16.34 15.46
C VAL A 494 30.86 -15.06 15.94
N ALA A 495 32.17 -14.94 15.81
CA ALA A 495 32.88 -13.71 16.17
C ALA A 495 33.75 -13.21 15.01
N PHE A 496 33.71 -11.90 14.75
CA PHE A 496 34.60 -11.18 13.85
C PHE A 496 35.48 -10.24 14.68
N ILE A 497 36.79 -10.42 14.65
CA ILE A 497 37.72 -9.78 15.59
C ILE A 497 38.91 -9.17 14.85
N GLY A 498 39.04 -7.84 14.91
CA GLY A 498 40.27 -7.18 14.48
C GLY A 498 41.34 -7.19 15.58
N ARG A 499 42.58 -7.59 15.24
CA ARG A 499 43.77 -7.52 16.12
C ARG A 499 44.52 -6.17 16.01
N GLY A 500 43.86 -5.13 15.52
CA GLY A 500 44.41 -3.76 15.46
C GLY A 500 44.44 -3.06 16.82
N ASP A 501 45.19 -1.96 16.92
CA ASP A 501 45.18 -1.10 18.13
C ASP A 501 43.90 -0.26 18.23
N LYS A 502 43.24 -0.06 17.08
CA LYS A 502 41.99 0.69 16.92
C LYS A 502 41.19 0.13 15.73
N PRO A 503 39.86 0.34 15.66
CA PRO A 503 39.02 -0.23 14.60
C PRO A 503 39.47 0.10 13.18
N GLY A 504 40.04 1.29 12.96
CA GLY A 504 40.52 1.72 11.65
C GLY A 504 41.71 0.93 11.10
N ASP A 505 42.35 0.08 11.90
CA ASP A 505 43.48 -0.75 11.46
C ASP A 505 43.03 -2.00 10.67
N VAL A 506 41.74 -2.34 10.70
CA VAL A 506 41.14 -3.40 9.87
C VAL A 506 40.00 -2.79 9.06
N TYR A 507 40.09 -2.88 7.74
CA TYR A 507 39.12 -2.30 6.82
C TYR A 507 38.31 -3.39 6.11
N ILE A 508 36.99 -3.26 6.11
CA ILE A 508 36.07 -4.10 5.36
C ILE A 508 35.15 -3.17 4.56
N GLY A 509 35.07 -3.34 3.24
CA GLY A 509 34.20 -2.51 2.43
C GLY A 509 34.00 -3.03 1.02
N LYS A 510 32.93 -2.62 0.34
CA LYS A 510 32.76 -2.97 -1.08
C LYS A 510 33.75 -2.18 -1.94
N TYR A 511 34.00 -0.92 -1.59
CA TYR A 511 34.95 -0.03 -2.27
C TYR A 511 36.06 0.40 -1.32
N ARG A 512 37.19 0.85 -1.88
CA ARG A 512 38.36 1.27 -1.10
C ARG A 512 38.17 2.62 -0.40
N ASP A 513 37.35 3.48 -1.00
CA ASP A 513 37.11 4.85 -0.58
C ASP A 513 35.79 5.39 -1.15
N ASN A 514 35.40 6.57 -0.69
CA ASN A 514 34.17 7.23 -1.07
C ASN A 514 34.13 7.66 -2.55
N GLU A 515 35.28 8.04 -3.11
CA GLU A 515 35.39 8.48 -4.50
C GLU A 515 35.10 7.31 -5.45
N GLU A 516 35.70 6.15 -5.17
CA GLU A 516 35.46 4.91 -5.90
C GLU A 516 34.00 4.47 -5.77
N ARG A 517 33.42 4.50 -4.56
CA ARG A 517 32.01 4.17 -4.36
C ARG A 517 31.10 5.09 -5.17
N ARG A 518 31.28 6.42 -5.09
CA ARG A 518 30.45 7.39 -5.84
C ARG A 518 30.56 7.22 -7.34
N ARG A 519 31.73 6.81 -7.84
CA ARG A 519 31.97 6.55 -9.26
C ARG A 519 31.31 5.26 -9.75
N MET A 520 31.19 4.24 -8.90
CA MET A 520 30.82 2.88 -9.31
C MET A 520 29.42 2.41 -8.83
N CYS A 521 28.89 3.01 -7.76
CA CYS A 521 27.61 2.63 -7.16
C CYS A 521 26.50 3.60 -7.59
N HIS A 522 25.46 3.12 -8.26
CA HIS A 522 24.40 3.96 -8.84
C HIS A 522 22.96 3.65 -8.38
N ASP A 523 22.73 2.52 -7.70
CA ASP A 523 21.37 2.06 -7.40
C ASP A 523 21.29 1.24 -6.10
N TYR A 524 21.31 -0.10 -6.18
CA TYR A 524 21.30 -1.04 -5.04
C TYR A 524 22.47 -2.03 -5.14
N GLY A 525 22.87 -2.62 -4.01
CA GLY A 525 23.98 -3.56 -3.91
C GLY A 525 23.87 -4.44 -2.66
N GLY A 526 25.01 -4.81 -2.07
CA GLY A 526 25.10 -5.72 -0.93
C GLY A 526 25.82 -5.11 0.28
N SER A 527 25.40 -5.51 1.47
CA SER A 527 25.92 -4.98 2.74
C SER A 527 27.34 -5.48 3.05
N GLY A 528 28.01 -4.87 4.02
CA GLY A 528 29.22 -5.45 4.60
C GLY A 528 28.89 -6.78 5.30
N PHE A 529 28.00 -6.71 6.27
CA PHE A 529 27.48 -7.87 6.99
C PHE A 529 25.97 -8.00 6.81
N ALA A 530 25.49 -9.21 6.53
CA ALA A 530 24.08 -9.56 6.70
C ALA A 530 23.95 -10.61 7.81
N ILE A 531 23.20 -10.27 8.86
CA ILE A 531 22.95 -11.13 10.01
C ILE A 531 21.48 -11.54 9.95
N GLU A 532 21.23 -12.83 9.70
CA GLU A 532 19.90 -13.37 9.43
C GLU A 532 19.57 -14.63 10.23
N GLY A 533 18.66 -14.52 11.20
CA GLY A 533 18.27 -15.63 12.07
C GLY A 533 19.44 -16.19 12.88
N ALA A 534 20.37 -15.31 13.29
CA ALA A 534 21.60 -15.68 13.97
C ALA A 534 21.51 -15.46 15.49
N GLN A 535 22.32 -16.20 16.24
CA GLN A 535 22.39 -16.07 17.69
C GLN A 535 23.83 -15.95 18.18
N ASN A 536 24.08 -15.10 19.18
CA ASN A 536 25.40 -14.97 19.80
C ASN A 536 26.48 -14.58 18.76
N VAL A 537 26.35 -13.38 18.21
CA VAL A 537 27.29 -12.86 17.20
C VAL A 537 28.09 -11.70 17.79
N VAL A 538 29.39 -11.68 17.55
CA VAL A 538 30.30 -10.60 17.98
C VAL A 538 30.95 -9.97 16.74
N ILE A 539 30.93 -8.65 16.64
CA ILE A 539 31.73 -7.89 15.67
C ILE A 539 32.54 -6.88 16.47
N ARG A 540 33.87 -6.99 16.38
CA ARG A 540 34.77 -6.25 17.27
C ARG A 540 35.98 -5.66 16.54
N ASN A 541 36.28 -4.39 16.83
CA ASN A 541 37.54 -3.74 16.47
C ASN A 541 37.81 -3.71 14.96
N VAL A 542 36.82 -3.29 14.17
CA VAL A 542 36.90 -3.20 12.71
C VAL A 542 36.27 -1.91 12.19
N LYS A 543 36.70 -1.45 11.01
CA LYS A 543 36.02 -0.43 10.21
C LYS A 543 35.27 -1.11 9.06
N VAL A 544 33.98 -0.86 8.96
CA VAL A 544 33.09 -1.34 7.90
C VAL A 544 32.59 -0.13 7.11
N ALA A 545 33.10 0.05 5.90
CA ALA A 545 32.95 1.30 5.18
C ALA A 545 32.66 1.12 3.70
N GLU A 546 32.11 2.18 3.09
CA GLU A 546 31.91 2.27 1.64
C GLU A 546 31.24 1.01 1.05
N CYS A 547 30.21 0.49 1.73
CA CYS A 547 29.38 -0.59 1.20
C CYS A 547 28.40 -0.04 0.16
N SER A 548 27.98 -0.89 -0.78
CA SER A 548 27.03 -0.51 -1.83
C SER A 548 25.58 -0.39 -1.34
N VAL A 549 25.29 -0.87 -0.12
CA VAL A 549 24.08 -0.53 0.66
C VAL A 549 24.45 -0.26 2.13
N ASP A 550 24.12 -1.15 3.06
CA ASP A 550 24.28 -0.96 4.49
C ASP A 550 25.63 -1.49 5.00
N GLY A 551 26.18 -0.89 6.05
CA GLY A 551 27.35 -1.46 6.73
C GLY A 551 27.01 -2.80 7.37
N ILE A 552 26.01 -2.80 8.26
CA ILE A 552 25.46 -3.99 8.92
C ILE A 552 23.94 -4.03 8.71
N SER A 553 23.44 -5.13 8.15
CA SER A 553 22.01 -5.41 8.02
C SER A 553 21.60 -6.55 8.96
N LEU A 554 20.63 -6.28 9.82
CA LEU A 554 20.00 -7.26 10.70
C LEU A 554 18.58 -7.52 10.20
N SER A 555 18.42 -8.52 9.36
CA SER A 555 17.12 -8.88 8.76
C SER A 555 16.85 -10.36 8.95
N SER A 556 15.63 -10.82 8.71
CA SER A 556 15.29 -12.25 8.61
C SER A 556 13.82 -12.36 8.21
N LEU A 557 13.41 -13.54 7.74
CA LEU A 557 12.00 -13.89 7.53
C LEU A 557 11.63 -15.00 8.50
N GLY A 558 11.11 -14.64 9.66
CA GLY A 558 10.55 -15.59 10.64
C GLY A 558 11.56 -16.31 11.54
N ARG A 559 12.83 -15.88 11.59
CA ARG A 559 13.82 -16.33 12.58
C ARG A 559 14.51 -15.15 13.22
N LEU A 560 14.70 -15.19 14.53
CA LEU A 560 15.13 -14.03 15.32
C LEU A 560 16.65 -13.89 15.31
N ASN A 561 17.13 -12.66 15.17
CA ASN A 561 18.49 -12.31 15.55
C ASN A 561 18.51 -12.04 17.05
N SER A 562 19.33 -12.78 17.80
CA SER A 562 19.39 -12.63 19.26
C SER A 562 20.81 -12.61 19.80
N ASN A 563 21.05 -11.75 20.79
CA ASN A 563 22.36 -11.54 21.42
C ASN A 563 23.45 -11.21 20.40
N ILE A 564 23.30 -10.06 19.74
CA ILE A 564 24.26 -9.53 18.78
C ILE A 564 25.05 -8.40 19.45
N TYR A 565 26.37 -8.48 19.41
CA TYR A 565 27.29 -7.55 20.08
C TYR A 565 28.20 -6.90 19.05
N VAL A 566 28.19 -5.57 19.02
CA VAL A 566 29.05 -4.77 18.14
C VAL A 566 29.84 -3.80 19.02
N GLN A 567 31.16 -3.99 19.07
CA GLN A 567 32.01 -3.27 20.01
C GLN A 567 33.27 -2.70 19.34
N ASP A 568 33.59 -1.44 19.61
CA ASP A 568 34.77 -0.78 19.05
C ASP A 568 34.73 -0.84 17.50
N VAL A 569 33.66 -0.37 16.87
CA VAL A 569 33.44 -0.48 15.40
C VAL A 569 33.19 0.88 14.78
N ILE A 570 33.70 1.10 13.57
CA ILE A 570 33.41 2.28 12.75
C ILE A 570 32.60 1.86 11.53
N LEU A 571 31.40 2.39 11.38
CA LEU A 571 30.56 2.27 10.19
C LEU A 571 30.60 3.59 9.43
N ASP A 572 31.22 3.65 8.25
CA ASP A 572 31.57 4.93 7.60
C ASP A 572 31.28 4.96 6.11
N GLY A 573 30.57 5.99 5.63
CA GLY A 573 30.40 6.26 4.21
C GLY A 573 29.51 5.27 3.46
N ASN A 574 28.74 4.42 4.15
CA ASN A 574 27.86 3.42 3.53
C ASN A 574 26.73 4.08 2.71
N TYR A 575 26.26 3.41 1.65
CA TYR A 575 25.38 4.02 0.64
C TYR A 575 23.94 4.25 1.13
N ARG A 576 23.33 3.28 1.84
CA ARG A 576 21.95 3.40 2.36
C ARG A 576 21.87 3.61 3.86
N GLN A 577 22.56 2.80 4.64
CA GLN A 577 22.56 2.90 6.11
C GLN A 577 23.93 2.57 6.68
N ALA A 578 24.30 3.14 7.83
CA ALA A 578 25.40 2.54 8.58
C ALA A 578 24.94 1.21 9.21
N CYS A 579 23.73 1.16 9.79
CA CYS A 579 23.10 -0.09 10.22
C CYS A 579 21.56 -0.08 10.05
N SER A 580 21.03 -1.16 9.46
CA SER A 580 19.58 -1.44 9.42
C SER A 580 19.22 -2.50 10.45
N ILE A 581 18.25 -2.19 11.32
CA ILE A 581 17.72 -3.10 12.34
C ILE A 581 16.29 -3.46 11.95
N CYS A 582 16.15 -4.49 11.12
CA CYS A 582 14.87 -5.02 10.68
C CYS A 582 14.36 -6.16 11.57
N ASN A 583 15.27 -6.84 12.27
CA ASN A 583 14.97 -7.92 13.21
C ASN A 583 16.10 -7.99 14.24
N ALA A 584 15.80 -7.71 15.51
CA ALA A 584 16.67 -8.02 16.64
C ALA A 584 15.90 -8.09 17.97
N ASP A 585 16.25 -9.07 18.80
CA ASP A 585 15.95 -9.10 20.23
C ASP A 585 17.24 -9.35 21.03
N GLY A 586 17.78 -8.30 21.66
CA GLY A 586 19.08 -8.34 22.32
C GLY A 586 20.21 -7.93 21.36
N LEU A 587 20.35 -6.62 21.15
CA LEU A 587 21.38 -6.02 20.31
C LEU A 587 22.12 -4.95 21.09
N TYR A 588 23.44 -5.05 21.12
CA TYR A 588 24.29 -4.27 22.01
C TYR A 588 25.42 -3.61 21.21
N PHE A 589 25.38 -2.28 21.14
CA PHE A 589 26.45 -1.46 20.58
C PHE A 589 27.24 -0.81 21.72
N LYS A 590 28.57 -0.88 21.65
CA LYS A 590 29.46 -0.17 22.58
C LYS A 590 30.64 0.45 21.87
N ASN A 591 30.84 1.76 22.04
CA ASN A 591 31.92 2.51 21.37
C ASN A 591 31.86 2.32 19.84
N VAL A 592 30.70 2.62 19.26
CA VAL A 592 30.45 2.45 17.81
C VAL A 592 30.19 3.80 17.17
N ALA A 593 30.84 4.06 16.04
CA ALA A 593 30.68 5.28 15.28
C ALA A 593 29.87 5.02 13.98
N PHE A 594 28.80 5.78 13.77
CA PHE A 594 27.92 5.71 12.61
C PHE A 594 28.06 7.01 11.78
N LEU A 595 28.87 6.96 10.73
CA LEU A 595 29.45 8.14 10.09
C LEU A 595 29.12 8.23 8.60
N ASN A 596 28.86 9.45 8.13
CA ASN A 596 28.92 9.86 6.73
C ASN A 596 28.05 9.06 5.73
N THR A 597 26.98 8.39 6.19
CA THR A 597 26.08 7.64 5.32
C THR A 597 25.40 8.56 4.30
N SER A 598 25.56 8.24 3.02
CA SER A 598 25.10 9.05 1.89
C SER A 598 25.04 8.24 0.59
N GLY A 599 24.05 8.48 -0.27
CA GLY A 599 23.93 7.84 -1.58
C GLY A 599 22.49 7.55 -1.96
N GLY A 600 21.83 6.64 -1.22
CA GLY A 600 20.44 6.24 -1.45
C GLY A 600 19.62 6.26 -0.17
N ASP A 601 18.39 6.75 -0.24
CA ASP A 601 17.48 6.83 0.91
C ASP A 601 17.36 5.47 1.63
N PRO A 602 17.27 5.45 2.98
CA PRO A 602 17.11 6.61 3.87
C PRO A 602 18.39 7.33 4.34
N MET A 603 19.61 6.85 4.08
CA MET A 603 20.87 7.51 4.44
C MET A 603 21.09 7.83 5.93
N CYS A 604 20.69 6.95 6.84
CA CYS A 604 20.79 7.15 8.30
C CYS A 604 22.02 6.47 8.93
N GLY A 605 22.32 6.87 10.17
CA GLY A 605 23.25 6.13 11.01
C GLY A 605 22.66 4.77 11.39
N ILE A 606 21.51 4.80 12.06
CA ILE A 606 20.70 3.62 12.34
C ILE A 606 19.26 3.87 11.89
N ASP A 607 18.65 2.87 11.25
CA ASP A 607 17.20 2.81 11.01
C ASP A 607 16.61 1.53 11.63
N LEU A 608 15.66 1.69 12.55
CA LEU A 608 14.83 0.58 13.07
C LEU A 608 13.62 0.42 12.16
N GLU A 609 13.77 -0.44 11.16
CA GLU A 609 12.83 -0.63 10.05
C GLU A 609 12.40 -2.10 9.89
N PRO A 610 11.54 -2.64 10.77
CA PRO A 610 11.15 -4.03 10.69
C PRO A 610 10.50 -4.32 9.34
N THR A 611 10.99 -5.34 8.64
CA THR A 611 10.54 -5.70 7.29
C THR A 611 9.06 -6.06 7.29
N TYR A 612 8.64 -6.77 8.34
CA TYR A 612 7.26 -7.08 8.66
C TYR A 612 7.04 -6.81 10.14
N GLU A 613 5.79 -6.52 10.52
CA GLU A 613 5.44 -6.23 11.90
C GLU A 613 5.57 -7.44 12.84
N LEU A 614 5.83 -8.62 12.27
CA LEU A 614 6.17 -9.85 12.97
C LEU A 614 7.64 -9.91 13.42
N GLU A 615 8.48 -8.95 13.04
CA GLU A 615 9.90 -8.93 13.37
C GLU A 615 10.17 -7.99 14.56
N PRO A 616 11.04 -8.37 15.52
CA PRO A 616 11.27 -7.58 16.72
C PRO A 616 12.25 -6.41 16.51
N ASN A 617 12.05 -5.36 17.29
CA ASN A 617 13.04 -4.33 17.59
C ASN A 617 13.15 -4.15 19.11
N SER A 618 13.53 -5.22 19.80
CA SER A 618 13.47 -5.31 21.26
C SER A 618 14.87 -5.47 21.88
N ASN A 619 15.00 -5.04 23.12
CA ASN A 619 16.24 -5.10 23.91
C ASN A 619 17.47 -4.55 23.19
N ILE A 620 17.40 -3.30 22.72
CA ILE A 620 18.48 -2.63 21.98
C ILE A 620 19.19 -1.63 22.91
N TYR A 621 20.52 -1.69 22.96
CA TYR A 621 21.36 -0.86 23.83
C TYR A 621 22.51 -0.24 23.05
N LEU A 622 22.74 1.06 23.25
CA LEU A 622 23.84 1.83 22.68
C LEU A 622 24.59 2.51 23.82
N PHE A 623 25.86 2.18 23.98
CA PHE A 623 26.75 2.78 24.99
C PHE A 623 27.93 3.47 24.32
N ASP A 624 28.18 4.72 24.68
CA ASP A 624 29.38 5.44 24.22
C ASP A 624 29.47 5.54 22.68
N CYS A 625 28.32 5.63 22.00
CA CYS A 625 28.25 5.65 20.54
C CYS A 625 28.23 7.07 19.96
N ARG A 626 28.71 7.22 18.73
CA ARG A 626 28.74 8.50 18.01
C ARG A 626 28.01 8.42 16.67
N PHE A 627 27.25 9.45 16.35
CA PHE A 627 26.57 9.62 15.06
C PHE A 627 27.01 10.94 14.43
N GLU A 628 27.45 10.94 13.17
CA GLU A 628 27.95 12.16 12.52
C GLU A 628 27.75 12.11 11.00
N GLY A 629 27.43 13.24 10.38
CA GLY A 629 27.50 13.38 8.91
C GLY A 629 26.52 12.53 8.09
N ASN A 630 25.59 11.81 8.71
CA ASN A 630 24.56 11.03 8.01
C ASN A 630 23.49 11.94 7.38
N VAL A 631 23.22 11.77 6.08
CA VAL A 631 22.38 12.70 5.30
C VAL A 631 20.90 12.64 5.71
N GLY A 632 20.36 11.45 6.00
CA GLY A 632 18.93 11.27 6.24
C GLY A 632 18.51 11.04 7.69
N GLY A 633 19.45 10.97 8.64
CA GLY A 633 19.18 10.95 10.08
C GLY A 633 20.29 10.31 10.93
N GLY A 634 20.36 10.65 12.21
CA GLY A 634 21.25 9.96 13.16
C GLY A 634 20.67 8.60 13.55
N LEU A 635 19.62 8.64 14.36
CA LEU A 635 18.88 7.48 14.85
C LEU A 635 17.39 7.60 14.47
N ASN A 636 16.94 6.73 13.57
CA ASN A 636 15.57 6.70 13.08
C ASN A 636 14.81 5.47 13.60
N PHE A 637 13.56 5.68 13.98
CA PHE A 637 12.64 4.63 14.41
C PHE A 637 11.49 4.53 13.42
N THR A 638 11.69 3.92 12.25
CA THR A 638 10.60 3.70 11.28
C THR A 638 9.85 2.39 11.59
N SER A 639 9.44 2.24 12.85
CA SER A 639 9.05 0.94 13.41
C SER A 639 7.54 0.77 13.65
N SER A 640 7.06 -0.43 13.34
CA SER A 640 5.76 -1.02 13.72
C SER A 640 6.04 -2.48 13.97
N SER A 641 5.73 -2.96 15.17
CA SER A 641 5.95 -4.35 15.55
C SER A 641 4.91 -4.78 16.56
N TYR A 642 4.52 -6.05 16.48
CA TYR A 642 3.76 -6.72 17.54
C TYR A 642 4.67 -7.12 18.73
N TYR A 643 5.98 -6.92 18.62
CA TYR A 643 6.91 -6.96 19.74
C TYR A 643 7.08 -5.56 20.35
N PRO A 644 7.51 -5.45 21.63
CA PRO A 644 7.88 -4.17 22.21
C PRO A 644 9.03 -3.50 21.44
N VAL A 645 8.88 -2.21 21.11
CA VAL A 645 9.95 -1.41 20.48
C VAL A 645 10.76 -0.72 21.56
N THR A 646 12.00 -1.16 21.80
CA THR A 646 12.81 -0.65 22.92
C THR A 646 14.21 -0.26 22.50
N LEU A 647 14.70 0.88 23.00
CA LEU A 647 16.09 1.30 22.80
C LEU A 647 16.57 2.14 23.99
N HIS A 648 17.78 1.87 24.47
CA HIS A 648 18.45 2.70 25.48
C HIS A 648 19.79 3.18 24.93
N ALA A 649 19.89 4.47 24.63
CA ALA A 649 21.12 5.14 24.26
C ALA A 649 21.65 5.90 25.47
N LYS A 650 22.85 5.53 25.93
CA LYS A 650 23.49 6.13 27.10
C LYS A 650 24.90 6.57 26.77
N ARG A 651 25.24 7.81 27.16
CA ARG A 651 26.52 8.47 26.83
C ARG A 651 26.79 8.52 25.32
N CYS A 652 25.74 8.75 24.54
CA CYS A 652 25.85 8.87 23.09
C CYS A 652 26.02 10.32 22.66
N ASP A 653 26.70 10.50 21.53
CA ASP A 653 26.99 11.79 20.93
C ASP A 653 26.40 11.84 19.51
N PHE A 654 25.36 12.64 19.33
CA PHE A 654 24.69 12.81 18.05
C PHE A 654 25.10 14.15 17.44
N GLY A 655 25.77 14.13 16.29
CA GLY A 655 26.11 15.31 15.49
C GLY A 655 24.92 15.86 14.70
N PRO A 656 25.10 16.97 13.97
CA PRO A 656 24.05 17.51 13.11
C PRO A 656 23.82 16.62 11.87
N HIS A 657 22.55 16.38 11.55
CA HIS A 657 22.12 15.50 10.47
C HIS A 657 21.05 16.16 9.59
N GLY A 658 20.95 15.76 8.31
CA GLY A 658 20.09 16.45 7.34
C GLY A 658 18.58 16.37 7.63
N ASN A 659 18.10 15.33 8.32
CA ASN A 659 16.67 15.11 8.62
C ASN A 659 16.35 15.11 10.14
N GLY A 660 17.32 15.46 10.99
CA GLY A 660 17.23 15.37 12.45
C GLY A 660 18.19 14.33 13.04
N ALA A 661 18.61 14.56 14.28
CA ALA A 661 19.49 13.65 15.00
C ALA A 661 18.75 12.42 15.51
N ILE A 662 17.53 12.62 16.00
CA ILE A 662 16.65 11.55 16.46
C ILE A 662 15.27 11.74 15.83
N VAL A 663 14.83 10.73 15.07
CA VAL A 663 13.52 10.73 14.40
C VAL A 663 12.70 9.55 14.89
N ILE A 664 11.70 9.84 15.72
CA ILE A 664 10.73 8.88 16.21
C ILE A 664 9.59 8.79 15.20
N PHE A 665 9.43 7.65 14.52
CA PHE A 665 8.37 7.44 13.54
C PHE A 665 7.61 6.12 13.80
N ALA A 666 6.65 6.18 14.71
CA ALA A 666 5.74 5.06 14.97
C ALA A 666 4.84 4.79 13.75
N ARG A 667 5.14 3.72 12.98
CA ARG A 667 4.20 3.18 11.99
C ARG A 667 3.03 2.57 12.78
N CYS A 668 1.84 3.13 12.59
CA CYS A 668 0.74 2.92 13.54
C CYS A 668 -0.22 1.77 13.20
N GLY A 669 -0.11 1.14 12.01
CA GLY A 669 -1.12 0.23 11.47
C GLY A 669 -1.53 -0.91 12.43
N VAL A 670 -0.57 -1.59 13.05
CA VAL A 670 -0.86 -2.70 13.97
C VAL A 670 -1.41 -2.23 15.31
N TYR A 671 -0.93 -1.10 15.82
CA TYR A 671 -1.37 -0.53 17.11
C TYR A 671 -2.80 0.02 17.00
N MET A 672 -3.09 0.68 15.87
CA MET A 672 -4.43 1.17 15.55
C MET A 672 -5.40 0.02 15.31
N GLY A 673 -5.02 -1.01 14.55
CA GLY A 673 -5.88 -2.18 14.33
C GLY A 673 -6.21 -2.96 15.60
N ALA A 674 -5.28 -3.01 16.56
CA ALA A 674 -5.51 -3.59 17.88
C ALA A 674 -6.15 -2.59 18.87
N ASN A 675 -6.26 -1.31 18.50
CA ASN A 675 -6.69 -0.22 19.37
C ASN A 675 -5.94 -0.17 20.71
N VAL A 676 -4.60 -0.17 20.68
CA VAL A 676 -3.73 -0.12 21.87
C VAL A 676 -2.65 0.96 21.75
N LYS A 677 -2.17 1.45 22.89
CA LYS A 677 -0.90 2.18 22.96
C LYS A 677 0.21 1.27 22.43
N ALA A 678 1.14 1.81 21.65
CA ALA A 678 2.27 1.02 21.18
C ALA A 678 3.14 0.58 22.37
N PRO A 679 3.44 -0.72 22.55
CA PRO A 679 4.41 -1.13 23.55
C PRO A 679 5.79 -0.67 23.08
N GLY A 680 6.29 0.42 23.66
CA GLY A 680 7.63 0.87 23.35
C GLY A 680 8.19 1.80 24.40
N ARG A 681 9.51 1.72 24.59
CA ARG A 681 10.26 2.53 25.56
C ARG A 681 11.62 2.89 24.98
N ILE A 682 11.78 4.15 24.65
CA ILE A 682 12.99 4.74 24.07
C ILE A 682 13.59 5.69 25.09
N ILE A 683 14.85 5.48 25.46
CA ILE A 683 15.53 6.25 26.51
C ILE A 683 16.82 6.80 25.93
N ILE A 684 16.97 8.13 25.97
CA ILE A 684 18.19 8.84 25.64
C ILE A 684 18.72 9.44 26.94
N GLU A 685 19.84 8.93 27.44
CA GLU A 685 20.37 9.22 28.77
C GLU A 685 21.82 9.70 28.72
N ASP A 686 22.19 10.68 29.54
CA ASP A 686 23.56 11.20 29.69
C ASP A 686 24.22 11.54 28.34
N SER A 687 23.43 12.03 27.38
CA SER A 687 23.80 12.14 25.97
C SER A 687 23.80 13.58 25.46
N THR A 688 24.53 13.83 24.38
CA THR A 688 24.55 15.13 23.70
C THR A 688 23.93 15.00 22.31
N ILE A 689 23.00 15.89 21.98
CA ILE A 689 22.31 15.98 20.70
C ILE A 689 22.65 17.32 20.06
N ARG A 690 23.39 17.31 18.98
CA ARG A 690 23.72 18.49 18.19
C ARG A 690 22.87 18.54 16.93
N GLY A 691 22.44 19.73 16.55
CA GLY A 691 21.59 19.93 15.37
C GLY A 691 21.85 21.26 14.71
N PHE A 692 21.63 21.35 13.40
CA PHE A 692 21.68 22.63 12.70
C PHE A 692 20.66 23.61 13.29
N ALA A 693 21.06 24.85 13.56
CA ALA A 693 20.20 25.87 14.18
C ALA A 693 18.86 26.10 13.46
N ASP A 694 18.79 25.81 12.16
CA ASP A 694 17.61 25.98 11.30
C ASP A 694 16.77 24.69 11.10
N ALA A 695 17.08 23.62 11.82
CA ALA A 695 16.39 22.34 11.71
C ALA A 695 16.25 21.64 13.08
N SER A 696 15.02 21.24 13.44
CA SER A 696 14.77 20.54 14.71
C SER A 696 15.55 19.23 14.81
N PRO A 697 16.42 19.02 15.82
CA PRO A 697 17.20 17.80 16.00
C PRO A 697 16.36 16.62 16.51
N VAL A 698 15.32 16.88 17.31
CA VAL A 698 14.42 15.85 17.84
C VAL A 698 13.07 15.96 17.13
N ARG A 699 12.65 14.87 16.48
CA ARG A 699 11.42 14.85 15.68
C ARG A 699 10.55 13.66 16.03
N PHE A 700 9.28 13.93 16.26
CA PHE A 700 8.22 12.93 16.34
C PHE A 700 7.40 13.02 15.06
N SER A 701 7.50 12.02 14.20
CA SER A 701 6.77 11.96 12.95
C SER A 701 5.57 11.03 13.09
N THR A 702 4.47 11.41 12.43
CA THR A 702 3.18 10.72 12.32
C THR A 702 2.32 10.71 13.57
N ALA A 703 2.78 10.10 14.67
CA ALA A 703 2.02 10.01 15.92
C ALA A 703 2.96 9.84 17.13
N SER A 704 2.47 10.19 18.32
CA SER A 704 3.21 10.08 19.58
C SER A 704 2.78 8.81 20.33
N LEU A 705 3.19 7.62 19.84
CA LEU A 705 2.73 6.33 20.41
C LEU A 705 3.74 5.67 21.35
N PHE A 706 5.03 5.87 21.12
CA PHE A 706 6.09 5.27 21.94
C PHE A 706 6.37 6.11 23.17
N ASP A 707 6.72 5.46 24.29
CA ASP A 707 7.27 6.16 25.44
C ASP A 707 8.69 6.61 25.11
N VAL A 708 8.97 7.90 25.29
CA VAL A 708 10.28 8.48 25.00
C VAL A 708 10.74 9.35 26.16
N ALA A 709 11.91 9.05 26.71
CA ALA A 709 12.51 9.81 27.79
C ALA A 709 13.88 10.37 27.39
N PHE A 710 14.06 11.67 27.62
CA PHE A 710 15.36 12.34 27.58
C PHE A 710 15.81 12.62 29.01
N LYS A 711 16.95 12.10 29.42
CA LYS A 711 17.45 12.16 30.80
C LYS A 711 18.88 12.67 30.82
N ASN A 712 19.14 13.75 31.55
CA ASN A 712 20.47 14.37 31.60
C ASN A 712 21.04 14.65 30.20
N THR A 713 20.19 15.16 29.30
CA THR A 713 20.51 15.31 27.88
C THR A 713 20.78 16.77 27.54
N GLN A 714 21.84 17.01 26.77
CA GLN A 714 22.14 18.34 26.23
C GLN A 714 21.71 18.41 24.76
N ILE A 715 20.97 19.46 24.37
CA ILE A 715 20.58 19.72 22.99
C ILE A 715 21.22 21.04 22.56
N ILE A 716 22.11 20.99 21.57
CA ILE A 716 22.96 22.13 21.22
C ILE A 716 22.79 22.46 19.74
N ALA A 717 22.50 23.71 19.43
CA ALA A 717 22.50 24.19 18.06
C ALA A 717 23.94 24.40 17.57
N GLU A 718 24.22 23.90 16.38
CA GLU A 718 25.38 24.25 15.57
C GLU A 718 24.96 25.23 14.47
N GLU A 719 25.89 25.58 13.57
CA GLU A 719 25.63 26.49 12.46
C GLU A 719 24.41 26.04 11.62
N ALA A 720 23.71 26.99 11.01
CA ALA A 720 22.56 26.67 10.15
C ALA A 720 23.01 25.82 8.95
N ARG A 721 22.22 24.81 8.58
CA ARG A 721 22.49 23.97 7.40
C ARG A 721 22.49 24.79 6.12
N ASN A 722 21.54 25.74 6.04
CA ASN A 722 21.51 26.74 5.00
C ASN A 722 21.95 28.08 5.58
N PRO A 723 23.14 28.60 5.24
CA PRO A 723 23.63 29.89 5.76
C PRO A 723 22.72 31.08 5.44
N LYS A 724 21.83 30.95 4.44
CA LYS A 724 20.85 32.00 4.08
C LYS A 724 19.61 31.97 4.98
N ASN A 725 19.39 30.89 5.71
CA ASN A 725 18.26 30.77 6.62
C ASN A 725 18.66 31.31 8.00
N THR A 726 18.10 32.46 8.36
CA THR A 726 18.36 33.12 9.65
C THR A 726 17.33 32.73 10.72
N ALA A 727 16.28 32.00 10.36
CA ALA A 727 15.26 31.57 11.30
C ALA A 727 15.73 30.34 12.09
N LEU A 728 15.78 30.50 13.42
CA LEU A 728 16.07 29.40 14.33
C LEU A 728 14.87 28.45 14.45
N ALA A 729 15.13 27.15 14.41
CA ALA A 729 14.11 26.12 14.60
C ALA A 729 13.85 25.85 16.08
N SER A 730 12.65 25.33 16.38
CA SER A 730 12.36 24.71 17.69
C SER A 730 13.22 23.46 17.88
N PRO A 731 13.74 23.19 19.09
CA PRO A 731 14.55 22.00 19.36
C PRO A 731 13.74 20.69 19.21
N VAL A 732 12.44 20.72 19.49
CA VAL A 732 11.54 19.56 19.39
C VAL A 732 10.41 19.85 18.40
N LEU A 733 10.21 18.96 17.43
CA LEU A 733 9.14 19.05 16.44
C LEU A 733 8.25 17.80 16.48
N PHE A 734 6.95 18.00 16.65
CA PHE A 734 5.92 17.00 16.38
C PHE A 734 5.32 17.26 15.00
N LYS A 735 5.63 16.38 14.04
CA LYS A 735 5.08 16.38 12.69
C LYS A 735 3.99 15.33 12.56
N LEU A 736 2.77 15.71 12.93
CA LEU A 736 1.57 14.87 13.01
C LEU A 736 0.78 14.96 11.69
N ASP A 737 1.39 14.51 10.60
CA ASP A 737 0.93 14.81 9.23
C ASP A 737 0.50 13.60 8.39
N ARG A 738 0.47 12.38 8.97
CA ARG A 738 -0.07 11.21 8.28
C ARG A 738 -1.50 10.92 8.71
N GLU A 739 -2.41 10.94 7.74
CA GLU A 739 -3.83 10.61 7.87
C GLU A 739 -3.99 9.09 8.05
N PHE A 740 -3.90 8.63 9.30
CA PHE A 740 -4.36 7.31 9.72
C PHE A 740 -5.58 7.54 10.61
N ASN A 741 -6.63 8.10 10.02
CA ASN A 741 -7.80 8.55 10.76
C ASN A 741 -8.68 7.35 11.12
N LEU A 742 -8.44 6.76 12.29
CA LEU A 742 -9.47 6.01 12.99
C LEU A 742 -9.95 6.89 14.15
N PRO A 743 -11.20 7.42 14.12
CA PRO A 743 -11.76 8.26 15.19
C PRO A 743 -11.64 7.63 16.58
N GLU A 744 -11.60 6.30 16.63
CA GLU A 744 -11.46 5.46 17.83
C GLU A 744 -10.11 5.63 18.53
N TYR A 745 -9.06 6.08 17.84
CA TYR A 745 -7.69 6.14 18.36
C TYR A 745 -7.21 7.57 18.66
N THR A 746 -7.61 8.52 17.82
CA THR A 746 -7.04 9.88 17.81
C THR A 746 -7.52 10.76 18.99
N GLY A 747 -8.66 10.40 19.61
CA GLY A 747 -9.25 11.12 20.73
C GLY A 747 -9.00 10.54 22.13
N ASP A 748 -8.30 9.41 22.27
CA ASP A 748 -8.10 8.72 23.55
C ASP A 748 -6.66 8.91 24.08
N PRO A 749 -6.44 9.76 25.11
CA PRO A 749 -5.13 9.95 25.73
C PRO A 749 -4.50 8.68 26.30
N SER A 750 -5.30 7.63 26.57
CA SER A 750 -4.77 6.35 27.06
C SER A 750 -3.81 5.70 26.06
N LYS A 751 -3.97 6.02 24.76
CA LYS A 751 -3.19 5.47 23.64
C LYS A 751 -1.90 6.22 23.36
N GLU A 752 -1.73 7.42 23.94
CA GLU A 752 -0.53 8.22 23.76
C GLU A 752 0.68 7.63 24.51
N GLY A 753 1.85 7.78 23.88
CA GLY A 753 3.18 7.62 24.46
C GLY A 753 3.49 8.70 25.48
N ASP A 754 4.16 8.31 26.57
CA ASP A 754 4.67 9.23 27.59
C ASP A 754 5.97 9.86 27.11
N ILE A 755 5.97 11.18 26.93
CA ILE A 755 7.13 11.96 26.48
C ILE A 755 7.69 12.77 27.65
N VAL A 756 8.91 12.45 28.07
CA VAL A 756 9.46 12.91 29.33
C VAL A 756 10.81 13.59 29.13
N PHE A 757 10.96 14.79 29.71
CA PHE A 757 12.21 15.54 29.76
C PHE A 757 12.66 15.68 31.22
N GLU A 758 13.78 15.06 31.56
CA GLU A 758 14.36 15.07 32.92
C GLU A 758 15.77 15.65 32.82
N ASN A 759 15.99 16.83 33.41
CA ASN A 759 17.29 17.50 33.40
C ASN A 759 17.84 17.69 31.96
N VAL A 760 17.02 18.33 31.10
CA VAL A 760 17.40 18.61 29.72
C VAL A 760 17.84 20.06 29.58
N THR A 761 18.99 20.31 28.99
CA THR A 761 19.46 21.67 28.68
C THR A 761 19.48 21.88 27.18
N VAL A 762 19.01 23.04 26.72
CA VAL A 762 18.98 23.41 25.30
C VAL A 762 19.69 24.73 25.09
N LYS A 763 20.50 24.83 24.04
CA LYS A 763 21.24 26.06 23.70
C LYS A 763 21.19 26.37 22.21
N GLY A 764 20.91 27.63 21.86
CA GLY A 764 21.05 28.18 20.51
C GLY A 764 19.92 27.87 19.53
N PHE A 765 18.79 27.35 20.01
CA PHE A 765 17.58 27.11 19.20
C PHE A 765 16.52 28.20 19.41
N GLY A 766 15.53 28.26 18.53
CA GLY A 766 14.46 29.26 18.55
C GLY A 766 13.29 28.87 19.46
N LYS A 767 12.38 29.84 19.66
CA LYS A 767 11.08 29.63 20.32
C LYS A 767 9.99 29.29 19.28
N PRO A 768 8.95 28.50 19.64
CA PRO A 768 8.75 27.81 20.93
C PRO A 768 9.71 26.62 21.11
N PHE A 769 9.83 26.12 22.36
CA PHE A 769 10.62 24.91 22.66
C PHE A 769 10.06 23.66 21.94
N VAL A 770 8.75 23.42 22.01
CA VAL A 770 8.08 22.40 21.18
C VAL A 770 7.24 23.07 20.11
N ARG A 771 7.36 22.57 18.87
CA ARG A 771 6.51 22.96 17.74
C ARG A 771 5.67 21.79 17.25
N TYR A 772 4.41 22.08 16.91
CA TYR A 772 3.49 21.12 16.29
C TYR A 772 3.24 21.48 14.82
N PHE A 773 3.24 20.45 13.98
CA PHE A 773 2.81 20.48 12.60
C PHE A 773 1.77 19.37 12.42
N ASP A 774 0.51 19.68 12.74
CA ASP A 774 -0.60 18.72 12.77
C ASP A 774 -1.58 19.04 11.65
N THR A 775 -1.34 18.46 10.47
CA THR A 775 -2.23 18.67 9.32
C THR A 775 -3.50 17.84 9.41
N ALA A 776 -3.44 16.69 10.08
CA ALA A 776 -4.61 15.85 10.33
C ALA A 776 -5.57 16.55 11.29
N GLY A 777 -5.05 17.21 12.32
CA GLY A 777 -5.81 17.91 13.35
C GLY A 777 -6.41 16.97 14.40
N HIS A 778 -6.19 15.66 14.30
CA HIS A 778 -6.79 14.68 15.20
C HIS A 778 -5.81 14.15 16.25
N TYR A 779 -4.50 14.34 16.09
CA TYR A 779 -3.52 13.75 17.00
C TYR A 779 -3.31 14.62 18.25
N SER A 780 -3.38 13.98 19.41
CA SER A 780 -3.08 14.60 20.69
C SER A 780 -1.70 14.18 21.21
N VAL A 781 -1.06 15.11 21.91
CA VAL A 781 0.18 14.94 22.68
C VAL A 781 -0.04 15.64 24.03
N THR A 782 -0.84 15.00 24.88
CA THR A 782 -1.19 15.43 26.23
C THR A 782 -0.28 14.81 27.30
N LYS A 783 0.35 13.67 27.01
CA LYS A 783 1.31 12.99 27.89
C LYS A 783 2.75 13.47 27.71
N ILE A 784 2.93 14.77 27.51
CA ILE A 784 4.24 15.43 27.52
C ILE A 784 4.46 16.15 28.86
N ARG A 785 5.63 15.97 29.49
CA ARG A 785 5.93 16.52 30.81
C ARG A 785 7.43 16.63 31.09
N GLY A 786 7.75 17.30 32.20
CA GLY A 786 9.09 17.42 32.74
C GLY A 786 9.62 18.83 32.66
N GLU A 787 10.92 18.99 32.89
CA GLU A 787 11.57 20.29 32.96
C GLU A 787 12.79 20.34 32.04
N ALA A 788 12.96 21.49 31.37
CA ALA A 788 14.14 21.79 30.59
C ALA A 788 14.65 23.21 30.87
N VAL A 789 15.93 23.46 30.60
CA VAL A 789 16.53 24.80 30.65
C VAL A 789 16.92 25.17 29.22
N CYS A 790 16.26 26.17 28.62
CA CYS A 790 16.53 26.63 27.26
C CYS A 790 17.18 28.01 27.30
N ASP A 791 18.45 28.11 26.89
CA ASP A 791 19.23 29.36 26.90
C ASP A 791 19.17 30.13 28.25
N GLY A 792 19.15 29.37 29.35
CA GLY A 792 19.08 29.90 30.72
C GLY A 792 17.66 30.11 31.27
N GLU A 793 16.63 29.95 30.45
CA GLU A 793 15.22 30.02 30.88
C GLU A 793 14.70 28.63 31.29
N GLN A 794 14.02 28.55 32.44
CA GLN A 794 13.33 27.32 32.86
C GLN A 794 12.06 27.14 32.00
N ILE A 795 11.87 25.92 31.49
CA ILE A 795 10.75 25.51 30.65
C ILE A 795 10.00 24.38 31.36
N ASP A 796 8.74 24.61 31.73
CA ASP A 796 7.81 23.53 32.05
C ASP A 796 7.30 22.90 30.76
N VAL A 797 7.76 21.69 30.45
CA VAL A 797 7.42 21.06 29.16
C VAL A 797 5.93 20.68 29.11
N ALA A 798 5.25 20.55 30.24
CA ALA A 798 3.80 20.29 30.27
C ALA A 798 2.98 21.47 29.71
N SER A 799 3.55 22.66 29.61
CA SER A 799 2.89 23.81 28.97
C SER A 799 2.71 23.63 27.46
N PHE A 800 3.38 22.65 26.84
CA PHE A 800 3.30 22.35 25.41
C PHE A 800 2.32 21.23 25.07
N ARG A 801 1.49 20.78 26.02
CA ARG A 801 0.45 19.79 25.73
C ARG A 801 -0.41 20.25 24.55
N HIS A 802 -0.55 19.37 23.56
CA HIS A 802 -1.33 19.61 22.35
C HIS A 802 -2.53 18.69 22.33
N ARG A 803 -3.73 19.26 22.22
CA ARG A 803 -4.93 18.48 21.93
C ARG A 803 -5.23 18.62 20.45
N GLY A 804 -5.47 17.49 19.79
CA GLY A 804 -5.86 17.45 18.38
C GLY A 804 -6.97 18.48 18.13
N PRO A 805 -6.71 19.56 17.37
CA PRO A 805 -7.64 20.67 17.28
C PRO A 805 -9.00 20.25 16.71
N ASP A 806 -9.03 19.31 15.77
CA ASP A 806 -10.24 18.83 15.08
C ASP A 806 -11.08 17.86 15.91
N ILE A 807 -10.60 17.45 17.10
CA ILE A 807 -11.36 16.59 18.00
C ILE A 807 -12.64 17.30 18.43
N GLY A 808 -13.79 16.71 18.06
CA GLY A 808 -15.12 17.23 18.36
C GLY A 808 -15.68 18.20 17.32
N ARG A 809 -14.95 18.49 16.23
CA ARG A 809 -15.51 19.21 15.08
C ARG A 809 -16.41 18.29 14.27
N VAL A 810 -17.46 18.87 13.71
CA VAL A 810 -18.42 18.14 12.86
C VAL A 810 -17.94 18.22 11.43
N GLU A 811 -17.77 17.06 10.81
CA GLU A 811 -17.38 16.93 9.42
C GLU A 811 -18.52 17.33 8.45
N ILE A 812 -18.16 17.83 7.26
CA ILE A 812 -19.16 18.22 6.24
C ILE A 812 -19.98 17.01 5.78
N ALA A 813 -21.26 17.22 5.46
CA ALA A 813 -22.13 16.16 4.96
C ALA A 813 -21.85 15.84 3.49
N ARG A 814 -22.18 14.60 3.08
CA ARG A 814 -22.13 14.18 1.67
C ARG A 814 -22.97 15.10 0.80
N PHE A 815 -22.37 15.62 -0.28
CA PHE A 815 -23.10 16.42 -1.24
C PHE A 815 -24.24 15.60 -1.87
N ASP A 816 -25.45 16.16 -1.83
CA ASP A 816 -26.64 15.63 -2.47
C ASP A 816 -27.10 16.58 -3.58
N ALA A 817 -26.84 16.22 -4.83
CA ALA A 817 -27.20 17.03 -5.99
C ALA A 817 -28.71 17.31 -6.07
N ALA A 818 -29.56 16.43 -5.50
CA ALA A 818 -31.00 16.61 -5.53
C ALA A 818 -31.46 17.81 -4.69
N GLN A 819 -30.65 18.27 -3.73
CA GLN A 819 -30.94 19.42 -2.88
C GLN A 819 -30.58 20.76 -3.54
N TYR A 820 -29.93 20.77 -4.71
CA TYR A 820 -29.48 21.98 -5.39
C TYR A 820 -30.20 22.18 -6.73
N LEU A 821 -30.32 23.45 -7.14
CA LEU A 821 -30.79 23.81 -8.47
C LEU A 821 -29.78 23.34 -9.54
N PRO A 822 -30.22 23.07 -10.78
CA PRO A 822 -29.33 22.72 -11.87
C PRO A 822 -28.30 23.83 -12.13
N PRO A 823 -27.07 23.49 -12.58
CA PRO A 823 -26.06 24.48 -12.92
C PRO A 823 -26.48 25.27 -14.17
N PRO A 824 -26.01 26.51 -14.34
CA PRO A 824 -26.27 27.28 -15.55
C PRO A 824 -25.83 26.52 -16.82
N GLU A 825 -26.66 26.52 -17.87
CA GLU A 825 -26.45 25.72 -19.10
C GLU A 825 -25.19 26.09 -19.88
N THR A 826 -24.64 27.30 -19.71
CA THR A 826 -23.51 27.80 -20.49
C THR A 826 -22.66 28.81 -19.71
N VAL A 827 -21.36 28.56 -19.54
CA VAL A 827 -20.36 29.60 -19.21
C VAL A 827 -19.08 29.44 -20.05
N ALA A 828 -19.23 29.10 -21.33
CA ALA A 828 -18.07 28.98 -22.23
C ALA A 828 -17.54 30.33 -22.74
N ALA A 829 -18.38 31.38 -22.76
CA ALA A 829 -18.02 32.66 -23.40
C ALA A 829 -17.19 33.61 -22.50
N ASP A 830 -17.31 33.51 -21.17
CA ASP A 830 -16.81 34.54 -20.23
C ASP A 830 -15.79 34.00 -19.21
N ALA A 831 -15.14 32.88 -19.50
CA ALA A 831 -14.12 32.30 -18.62
C ALA A 831 -12.80 33.10 -18.76
N PRO A 832 -12.36 33.85 -17.73
CA PRO A 832 -11.14 34.65 -17.84
C PRO A 832 -9.90 33.77 -18.03
N ASP A 833 -8.85 34.31 -18.64
CA ASP A 833 -7.57 33.62 -18.81
C ASP A 833 -6.85 33.29 -17.49
N THR A 834 -7.34 33.84 -16.38
CA THR A 834 -6.87 33.60 -15.01
C THR A 834 -7.56 32.42 -14.31
N ALA A 835 -8.50 31.73 -14.94
CA ALA A 835 -9.09 30.52 -14.36
C ALA A 835 -8.03 29.41 -14.23
N PRO A 836 -7.88 28.75 -13.05
CA PRO A 836 -6.91 27.68 -12.90
C PRO A 836 -7.21 26.55 -13.90
N ASN A 837 -6.32 26.35 -14.87
CA ASN A 837 -6.42 25.27 -15.84
C ASN A 837 -6.36 23.86 -15.21
N ARG A 838 -6.03 23.76 -13.92
CA ARG A 838 -5.71 22.51 -13.23
C ARG A 838 -6.05 22.61 -11.73
N PHE A 839 -6.96 21.76 -11.26
CA PHE A 839 -7.07 21.42 -9.85
C PHE A 839 -6.27 20.15 -9.59
N THR A 840 -5.31 20.21 -8.67
CA THR A 840 -4.55 19.02 -8.24
C THR A 840 -5.16 18.45 -6.96
N LEU A 841 -6.06 17.48 -7.11
CA LEU A 841 -6.53 16.69 -5.96
C LEU A 841 -5.49 15.62 -5.67
N GLY A 842 -4.58 15.93 -4.75
CA GLY A 842 -3.40 15.11 -4.43
C GLY A 842 -3.52 14.47 -3.05
N TRP A 843 -3.14 13.20 -2.95
CA TRP A 843 -3.17 12.42 -1.71
C TRP A 843 -1.75 12.03 -1.29
N LYS A 844 -1.28 12.46 -0.11
CA LYS A 844 0.01 12.00 0.44
C LYS A 844 -0.21 10.93 1.50
N VAL A 845 -0.71 9.78 1.09
CA VAL A 845 -0.69 8.59 1.95
C VAL A 845 0.39 7.61 1.56
N PRO A 846 0.80 6.77 2.52
CA PRO A 846 1.59 5.60 2.21
C PRO A 846 0.88 4.73 1.16
N TRP A 847 1.67 4.08 0.30
CA TRP A 847 1.18 3.27 -0.83
C TRP A 847 0.30 2.09 -0.41
N TYR A 848 0.28 1.72 0.87
CA TYR A 848 -0.47 0.60 1.46
C TYR A 848 -1.80 0.97 2.13
N VAL A 849 -2.21 2.25 2.16
CA VAL A 849 -3.51 2.66 2.72
C VAL A 849 -4.58 2.72 1.62
N HIS A 850 -5.79 2.26 1.92
CA HIS A 850 -6.93 2.32 1.01
C HIS A 850 -7.15 3.78 0.58
N THR A 851 -7.20 4.03 -0.72
CA THR A 851 -7.25 5.40 -1.26
C THR A 851 -8.71 5.88 -1.23
N PRO A 852 -9.05 7.00 -0.55
CA PRO A 852 -10.33 7.65 -0.71
C PRO A 852 -10.42 8.20 -2.15
N GLY A 853 -11.60 8.10 -2.74
CA GLY A 853 -11.86 8.78 -4.01
C GLY A 853 -12.36 10.19 -3.74
N TYR A 854 -11.88 11.18 -4.48
CA TYR A 854 -12.57 12.48 -4.55
C TYR A 854 -13.75 12.38 -5.50
N VAL A 855 -14.80 13.20 -5.32
CA VAL A 855 -15.88 13.33 -6.29
C VAL A 855 -15.90 14.77 -6.79
N ALA A 856 -15.44 14.98 -8.03
CA ALA A 856 -15.65 16.26 -8.68
C ALA A 856 -17.10 16.34 -9.16
N ILE A 857 -17.76 17.47 -8.87
CA ILE A 857 -19.11 17.76 -9.31
C ILE A 857 -19.02 18.97 -10.24
N TYR A 858 -19.48 18.82 -11.48
CA TYR A 858 -19.38 19.91 -12.45
C TYR A 858 -20.66 20.00 -13.26
N GLY A 859 -21.02 21.22 -13.64
CA GLY A 859 -22.14 21.45 -14.54
C GLY A 859 -21.73 21.23 -15.99
N GLU A 860 -22.56 20.47 -16.71
CA GLU A 860 -22.43 20.24 -18.14
C GLU A 860 -23.83 20.11 -18.75
N GLY A 861 -24.14 20.97 -19.72
CA GLY A 861 -25.44 20.97 -20.40
C GLY A 861 -26.63 21.14 -19.46
N GLY A 862 -26.53 22.04 -18.46
CA GLY A 862 -27.62 22.28 -17.50
C GLY A 862 -27.84 21.19 -16.47
N THR A 863 -26.94 20.21 -16.37
CA THR A 863 -27.03 19.09 -15.41
C THR A 863 -25.78 18.98 -14.55
N TRP A 864 -25.93 18.54 -13.30
CA TRP A 864 -24.79 18.18 -12.46
C TRP A 864 -24.25 16.80 -12.89
N LYS A 865 -22.94 16.73 -13.17
CA LYS A 865 -22.20 15.50 -13.41
C LYS A 865 -21.29 15.23 -12.21
N THR A 866 -21.15 13.96 -11.85
CA THR A 866 -20.23 13.51 -10.81
C THR A 866 -19.14 12.67 -11.43
N ARG A 867 -17.89 12.85 -10.96
CA ARG A 867 -16.76 12.03 -11.38
C ARG A 867 -15.95 11.63 -10.17
N LYS A 868 -15.89 10.33 -9.90
CA LYS A 868 -14.95 9.79 -8.91
C LYS A 868 -13.52 9.88 -9.44
N LEU A 869 -12.60 10.29 -8.60
CA LEU A 869 -11.21 10.54 -8.95
C LEU A 869 -10.29 9.62 -8.16
N MET A 870 -9.29 9.07 -8.85
CA MET A 870 -8.29 8.16 -8.30
C MET A 870 -7.05 8.94 -7.83
N LYS A 871 -6.16 8.23 -7.10
CA LYS A 871 -4.93 8.75 -6.50
C LYS A 871 -4.08 9.59 -7.48
N TRP A 872 -3.60 10.76 -7.02
CA TRP A 872 -2.68 11.65 -7.76
C TRP A 872 -3.16 12.02 -9.16
N LYS A 873 -4.36 12.59 -9.27
CA LYS A 873 -4.91 12.99 -10.56
C LYS A 873 -5.12 14.49 -10.64
N ASP A 874 -4.49 15.07 -11.64
CA ASP A 874 -4.84 16.41 -12.07
C ASP A 874 -6.11 16.39 -12.90
N ILE A 875 -7.01 17.30 -12.60
CA ILE A 875 -8.23 17.48 -13.38
C ILE A 875 -7.96 18.62 -14.37
N ALA A 876 -7.76 18.27 -15.64
CA ALA A 876 -7.73 19.21 -16.76
C ALA A 876 -9.14 19.36 -17.37
N GLY A 877 -9.39 20.49 -18.06
CA GLY A 877 -10.64 20.70 -18.82
C GLY A 877 -11.84 21.20 -17.99
N MET A 878 -11.59 21.80 -16.83
CA MET A 878 -12.61 22.40 -15.97
C MET A 878 -12.82 23.91 -16.23
N LYS A 879 -11.95 24.55 -17.02
CA LYS A 879 -12.05 25.97 -17.39
C LYS A 879 -13.41 26.27 -18.04
N GLY A 880 -14.15 27.23 -17.49
CA GLY A 880 -15.46 27.67 -18.01
C GLY A 880 -16.64 26.76 -17.71
N LYS A 881 -16.47 25.74 -16.85
CA LYS A 881 -17.59 24.97 -16.30
C LYS A 881 -17.91 25.48 -14.89
N PRO A 882 -19.20 25.56 -14.48
CA PRO A 882 -19.52 25.75 -13.07
C PRO A 882 -19.05 24.50 -12.31
N VAL A 883 -17.94 24.63 -11.59
CA VAL A 883 -17.29 23.51 -10.90
C VAL A 883 -17.43 23.68 -9.40
N ALA A 884 -17.95 22.63 -8.75
CA ALA A 884 -18.04 22.46 -7.32
C ALA A 884 -17.18 21.26 -6.91
N PHE A 885 -16.18 21.50 -6.07
CA PHE A 885 -15.40 20.39 -5.52
C PHE A 885 -16.05 19.92 -4.23
N TYR A 886 -16.29 18.62 -4.15
CA TYR A 886 -16.73 17.95 -2.93
C TYR A 886 -15.78 16.81 -2.60
N VAL A 887 -15.53 16.59 -1.32
CA VAL A 887 -14.66 15.53 -0.84
C VAL A 887 -15.53 14.39 -0.33
N ASP A 888 -15.51 13.22 -0.99
CA ASP A 888 -16.41 12.09 -0.67
C ASP A 888 -16.19 11.50 0.72
N ASP A 889 -15.05 11.83 1.32
CA ASP A 889 -14.67 11.47 2.66
C ASP A 889 -14.26 12.75 3.40
N PRO A 890 -15.12 13.26 4.30
CA PRO A 890 -14.99 14.61 4.82
C PRO A 890 -13.76 14.81 5.71
N GLU A 891 -13.05 13.73 6.07
CA GLU A 891 -11.85 13.81 6.89
C GLU A 891 -10.62 14.39 6.16
N HIS A 892 -10.71 14.62 4.84
CA HIS A 892 -9.56 14.92 3.98
C HIS A 892 -9.39 16.41 3.63
N THR A 893 -8.16 16.77 3.29
CA THR A 893 -7.80 18.15 2.94
C THR A 893 -7.79 18.36 1.43
N LEU A 894 -8.38 19.46 0.96
CA LEU A 894 -8.29 19.90 -0.42
C LEU A 894 -6.93 20.57 -0.65
N ARG A 895 -6.13 20.03 -1.58
CA ARG A 895 -4.86 20.61 -1.98
C ARG A 895 -5.06 21.56 -3.16
N LEU A 896 -4.60 22.79 -3.01
CA LEU A 896 -4.65 23.85 -4.01
C LEU A 896 -3.23 24.35 -4.24
N GLY A 897 -2.74 24.31 -5.47
CA GLY A 897 -1.36 24.68 -5.78
C GLY A 897 -1.25 25.43 -7.11
N GLN A 898 -0.28 26.33 -7.19
CA GLN A 898 0.05 27.04 -8.43
C GLN A 898 0.70 26.09 -9.46
N GLY A 899 0.16 26.09 -10.68
CA GLY A 899 0.97 25.84 -11.87
C GLY A 899 1.91 27.01 -12.11
N LYS A 900 3.13 26.78 -12.62
CA LYS A 900 4.07 27.85 -12.98
C LYS A 900 3.37 28.85 -13.92
N GLY A 901 3.03 30.06 -13.47
CA GLY A 901 2.56 31.16 -14.34
C GLY A 901 1.48 32.11 -13.82
N ASN A 902 0.73 31.81 -12.75
CA ASN A 902 -0.45 32.61 -12.38
C ASN A 902 -0.31 33.29 -11.00
N GLU A 903 -0.20 34.61 -10.96
CA GLU A 903 -0.35 35.38 -9.71
C GLU A 903 -1.82 35.36 -9.21
N GLY A 904 -2.09 34.61 -8.14
CA GLY A 904 -3.19 34.85 -7.20
C GLY A 904 -4.58 34.29 -7.53
N ASP A 905 -4.71 32.98 -7.79
CA ASP A 905 -6.01 32.30 -7.91
C ASP A 905 -6.87 32.54 -6.65
N SER A 906 -8.11 32.98 -6.84
CA SER A 906 -9.09 33.13 -5.77
C SER A 906 -10.24 32.17 -5.99
N PHE A 907 -10.77 31.62 -4.91
CA PHE A 907 -12.01 30.86 -4.95
C PHE A 907 -13.00 31.41 -3.93
N PHE A 908 -14.27 31.18 -4.20
CA PHE A 908 -15.41 31.63 -3.44
C PHE A 908 -16.10 30.45 -2.79
N PHE A 909 -16.69 30.70 -1.62
CA PHE A 909 -17.45 29.72 -0.86
C PHE A 909 -18.56 30.43 -0.08
N GLU A 910 -19.63 29.70 0.22
CA GLU A 910 -20.75 30.22 1.00
C GLU A 910 -20.51 30.02 2.51
N VAL A 911 -20.67 31.09 3.27
CA VAL A 911 -20.88 31.04 4.72
C VAL A 911 -22.39 30.98 4.95
N PRO A 912 -22.92 29.89 5.55
CA PRO A 912 -24.36 29.66 5.64
C PRO A 912 -25.09 30.66 6.54
N ALA A 913 -26.37 30.85 6.24
CA ALA A 913 -27.32 31.69 6.97
C ALA A 913 -27.49 31.27 8.45
N GLY A 914 -28.02 32.18 9.27
CA GLY A 914 -28.39 31.91 10.68
C GLY A 914 -27.32 32.24 11.73
N GLY A 915 -26.32 33.04 11.38
CA GLY A 915 -25.42 33.70 12.35
C GLY A 915 -24.48 32.78 13.13
N LYS A 916 -24.38 31.50 12.79
CA LYS A 916 -23.46 30.55 13.44
C LYS A 916 -22.03 30.80 12.98
N THR A 917 -21.08 30.63 13.90
CA THR A 917 -19.65 30.62 13.54
C THR A 917 -19.34 29.32 12.81
N CYS A 918 -18.68 29.45 11.67
CA CYS A 918 -18.22 28.36 10.83
C CYS A 918 -16.69 28.35 10.88
N THR A 919 -16.07 27.18 10.82
CA THR A 919 -14.61 27.07 10.90
C THR A 919 -14.06 26.33 9.69
N PHE A 920 -12.96 26.81 9.15
CA PHE A 920 -12.11 26.04 8.23
C PHE A 920 -10.65 26.14 8.67
N LYS A 921 -9.82 25.21 8.22
CA LYS A 921 -8.37 25.24 8.45
C LYS A 921 -7.61 25.34 7.15
N SER A 922 -6.45 25.97 7.20
CA SER A 922 -5.52 26.05 6.08
C SER A 922 -4.06 25.91 6.50
N PHE A 923 -3.29 25.14 5.73
CA PHE A 923 -1.84 25.16 5.73
C PHE A 923 -1.33 25.76 4.43
N GLY A 924 -0.47 26.77 4.51
CA GLY A 924 0.08 27.45 3.35
C GLY A 924 -0.24 28.94 3.36
N GLU A 925 -0.06 29.59 2.22
CA GLU A 925 -0.14 31.06 2.13
C GLU A 925 -1.47 31.51 1.52
N ILE A 926 -2.35 32.05 2.35
CA ILE A 926 -3.70 32.49 1.96
C ILE A 926 -4.09 33.86 2.51
N GLU A 927 -5.01 34.52 1.83
CA GLU A 927 -5.76 35.69 2.31
C GLU A 927 -7.26 35.41 2.24
N LEU A 928 -7.92 35.39 3.39
CA LEU A 928 -9.38 35.30 3.54
C LEU A 928 -9.98 36.70 3.42
N LYS A 929 -10.97 36.87 2.55
CA LYS A 929 -11.69 38.12 2.33
C LYS A 929 -13.18 37.98 2.59
N ASN A 930 -13.74 39.00 3.22
CA ASN A 930 -15.18 39.10 3.49
C ASN A 930 -15.96 39.49 2.20
N PRO A 931 -17.31 39.55 2.25
CA PRO A 931 -18.12 39.89 1.07
C PRO A 931 -17.87 41.29 0.50
N LYS A 932 -17.27 42.20 1.27
CA LYS A 932 -16.86 43.54 0.83
C LYS A 932 -15.47 43.54 0.16
N GLY A 933 -14.79 42.40 0.12
CA GLY A 933 -13.43 42.27 -0.41
C GLY A 933 -12.33 42.66 0.58
N GLU A 934 -12.67 42.98 1.82
CA GLU A 934 -11.72 43.35 2.88
C GLU A 934 -11.05 42.10 3.45
N VAL A 935 -9.75 42.19 3.78
CA VAL A 935 -9.01 41.07 4.37
C VAL A 935 -9.52 40.82 5.80
N ALA A 936 -10.14 39.66 6.01
CA ALA A 936 -10.65 39.21 7.30
C ALA A 936 -9.66 38.26 8.02
N GLY A 937 -8.69 37.70 7.29
CA GLY A 937 -7.62 36.87 7.86
C GLY A 937 -6.57 36.50 6.82
N SER A 938 -5.40 36.07 7.27
CA SER A 938 -4.32 35.59 6.38
C SER A 938 -3.50 34.50 7.05
N ALA A 939 -2.80 33.68 6.27
CA ALA A 939 -1.76 32.75 6.72
C ALA A 939 -0.52 32.92 5.85
N ALA A 940 0.67 32.79 6.44
CA ALA A 940 1.95 32.83 5.75
C ALA A 940 2.58 31.44 5.64
N TRP A 941 3.49 31.28 4.67
CA TRP A 941 4.33 30.09 4.61
C TRP A 941 5.18 29.98 5.89
N GLY A 942 4.99 28.89 6.64
CA GLY A 942 5.69 28.67 7.90
C GLY A 942 4.84 28.89 9.16
N ASP A 943 3.59 29.37 9.06
CA ASP A 943 2.69 29.48 10.22
C ASP A 943 2.23 28.10 10.75
N GLY A 944 2.39 27.04 9.97
CA GLY A 944 1.79 25.73 10.26
C GLY A 944 0.32 25.69 9.84
N MET A 945 -0.47 24.84 10.49
CA MET A 945 -1.92 24.75 10.23
C MET A 945 -2.65 25.85 11.00
N LYS A 946 -3.42 26.68 10.30
CA LYS A 946 -4.17 27.80 10.88
C LYS A 946 -5.67 27.58 10.77
N TYR A 947 -6.41 27.92 11.83
CA TYR A 947 -7.88 27.85 11.87
C TYR A 947 -8.47 29.25 11.67
N PHE A 948 -9.57 29.31 10.92
CA PHE A 948 -10.28 30.53 10.58
C PHE A 948 -11.74 30.37 10.99
N ASP A 949 -12.15 31.16 11.97
CA ASP A 949 -13.54 31.28 12.38
C ASP A 949 -14.20 32.42 11.62
N VAL A 950 -15.32 32.13 11.00
CA VAL A 950 -16.04 33.03 10.09
C VAL A 950 -17.51 33.03 10.43
N LYS A 951 -18.09 34.23 10.45
CA LYS A 951 -19.49 34.46 10.84
C LYS A 951 -20.10 35.44 9.83
N PRO A 952 -21.31 35.16 9.32
CA PRO A 952 -21.97 36.10 8.43
C PRO A 952 -22.36 37.37 9.19
N SER A 953 -22.32 38.52 8.53
CA SER A 953 -22.66 39.83 9.10
C SER A 953 -24.17 40.03 9.33
N SER A 954 -24.99 39.13 8.79
CA SER A 954 -26.46 39.11 8.98
C SER A 954 -26.98 37.67 9.11
N ASP A 955 -28.29 37.51 9.26
CA ASP A 955 -28.94 36.20 9.24
C ASP A 955 -28.97 35.54 7.86
N ALA A 956 -28.61 36.28 6.80
CA ALA A 956 -28.50 35.76 5.44
C ALA A 956 -27.15 35.05 5.21
N ALA A 957 -27.12 34.13 4.25
CA ALA A 957 -25.88 33.53 3.78
C ALA A 957 -25.02 34.57 3.05
N GLU A 958 -23.70 34.42 3.13
CA GLU A 958 -22.73 35.34 2.55
C GLU A 958 -21.69 34.63 1.72
N ILE A 959 -21.25 35.26 0.62
CA ILE A 959 -20.19 34.71 -0.21
C ILE A 959 -18.85 35.33 0.19
N TRP A 960 -17.93 34.48 0.63
CA TRP A 960 -16.58 34.85 1.03
C TRP A 960 -15.57 34.33 0.02
N SER A 961 -14.32 34.80 0.08
CA SER A 961 -13.27 34.33 -0.82
C SER A 961 -11.94 34.09 -0.13
N ILE A 962 -11.16 33.15 -0.67
CA ILE A 962 -9.78 32.89 -0.28
C ILE A 962 -8.90 33.09 -1.51
N ARG A 963 -7.91 33.97 -1.39
CA ARG A 963 -6.83 34.16 -2.36
C ARG A 963 -5.63 33.33 -1.96
N ILE A 964 -5.10 32.53 -2.87
CA ILE A 964 -3.92 31.70 -2.65
C ILE A 964 -2.71 32.40 -3.25
N LYS A 965 -1.66 32.61 -2.45
CA LYS A 965 -0.46 33.30 -2.93
C LYS A 965 0.56 32.37 -3.56
N SER A 966 0.63 31.12 -3.09
CA SER A 966 1.57 30.12 -3.57
C SER A 966 0.98 28.70 -3.54
N PHE A 967 0.77 28.18 -2.34
CA PHE A 967 0.28 26.84 -2.09
C PHE A 967 -0.61 26.85 -0.84
N ALA A 968 -1.73 26.13 -0.89
CA ALA A 968 -2.61 25.96 0.26
C ALA A 968 -3.26 24.57 0.32
N ASN A 969 -3.30 24.00 1.51
CA ASN A 969 -4.13 22.86 1.87
C ASN A 969 -5.28 23.39 2.72
N ILE A 970 -6.54 23.10 2.38
CA ILE A 970 -7.72 23.67 3.04
C ILE A 970 -8.73 22.56 3.39
N LYS A 971 -9.27 22.58 4.61
CA LYS A 971 -10.37 21.69 5.04
C LYS A 971 -11.47 22.54 5.68
N PHE A 972 -12.70 22.35 5.24
CA PHE A 972 -13.89 22.98 5.80
C PHE A 972 -14.55 22.04 6.80
N PHE A 973 -15.12 22.58 7.87
CA PHE A 973 -15.94 21.84 8.84
C PHE A 973 -17.40 22.28 8.72
N ALA A 974 -18.34 21.41 9.12
CA ALA A 974 -19.75 21.81 9.19
C ALA A 974 -19.89 23.06 10.09
N PRO A 975 -20.80 24.00 9.75
CA PRO A 975 -21.87 23.87 8.77
C PRO A 975 -21.50 24.32 7.34
N PHE A 976 -20.20 24.48 7.00
CA PHE A 976 -19.84 24.70 5.61
C PHE A 976 -20.33 23.55 4.72
N SER A 977 -20.73 23.88 3.49
CA SER A 977 -21.07 22.87 2.48
C SER A 977 -19.83 22.15 1.92
N GLY A 978 -18.63 22.72 2.15
CA GLY A 978 -17.38 22.26 1.55
C GLY A 978 -17.28 22.56 0.04
N ILE A 979 -18.28 23.24 -0.52
CA ILE A 979 -18.33 23.60 -1.94
C ILE A 979 -17.55 24.90 -2.17
N ILE A 980 -16.64 24.86 -3.13
CA ILE A 980 -15.91 26.04 -3.61
C ILE A 980 -16.11 26.23 -5.11
N ALA A 981 -16.00 27.47 -5.59
CA ALA A 981 -16.06 27.82 -7.00
C ALA A 981 -15.09 28.97 -7.35
N GLU A 982 -14.70 29.10 -8.63
CA GLU A 982 -13.81 30.18 -9.09
C GLU A 982 -14.50 31.55 -9.16
N LYS A 983 -15.83 31.58 -9.29
CA LYS A 983 -16.64 32.80 -9.28
C LYS A 983 -17.83 32.65 -8.32
N PRO A 984 -18.29 33.73 -7.67
CA PRO A 984 -19.46 33.70 -6.79
C PRO A 984 -20.71 33.13 -7.46
N GLU A 985 -20.98 33.53 -8.71
CA GLU A 985 -22.16 33.16 -9.48
C GLU A 985 -22.19 31.67 -9.88
N TRP A 986 -21.09 30.95 -9.72
CA TRP A 986 -20.97 29.52 -10.03
C TRP A 986 -21.23 28.62 -8.83
N LEU A 987 -21.40 29.19 -7.63
CA LEU A 987 -21.77 28.41 -6.46
C LEU A 987 -23.18 27.79 -6.64
N PRO A 988 -23.35 26.48 -6.34
CA PRO A 988 -24.66 25.83 -6.42
C PRO A 988 -25.66 26.50 -5.50
N ARG A 989 -26.87 26.78 -6.00
CA ARG A 989 -27.96 27.33 -5.19
C ARG A 989 -28.80 26.20 -4.63
N MET A 990 -28.95 26.14 -3.31
CA MET A 990 -29.84 25.17 -2.67
C MET A 990 -31.29 25.41 -3.13
N LYS A 991 -32.06 24.34 -3.35
CA LYS A 991 -33.51 24.43 -3.55
C LYS A 991 -34.13 25.01 -2.29
N ALA A 992 -35.09 25.93 -2.43
CA ALA A 992 -35.79 26.49 -1.28
C ALA A 992 -36.43 25.35 -0.47
N VAL A 993 -36.01 25.20 0.79
CA VAL A 993 -36.70 24.32 1.73
C VAL A 993 -38.03 25.01 2.03
N ALA A 994 -39.16 24.36 1.70
CA ALA A 994 -40.47 24.84 2.12
C ALA A 994 -40.46 24.94 3.65
N LYS A 995 -40.68 26.15 4.16
CA LYS A 995 -40.62 26.48 5.59
C LYS A 995 -41.59 25.65 6.42
#